data_AF-A0A949W5S4-F1
#
_entry.id   AF-A0A949W5S4-F1
#
_cell.length_a   1.000
_cell.length_b   1.000
_cell.length_c   1.000
_cell.angle_alpha   90.00
_cell.angle_beta   90.00
_cell.angle_gamma   90.00
#
_symmetry.space_group_name_H-M   'P 1'
#
loop_
_entity.id
_entity.type
_entity.pdbx_description
1 polymer ?
#
loop_
_entity_poly.entity_id
_entity_poly.type
_entity_poly.pdbx_seq_one_letter_code
_entity_poly.pdbx_strand_id
1 'polypeptide(L)'
;MKQILQNLRTGELALREVPAPACPPGHVLVKTAYSFVSPGTERAFRDLARSSLLSKARQRPDQVRKVIDRVRSEGLLATLEKVRTKLEEPVPLGYSSAGCVIECGAGVEHVSPGSWIACAGAGYANHAEMVCVPRNLVVPVPDGVSVDEASCATLCSIAMQGVRVGEVVLGEIVGVIGLGLLGQITIQLLRAAGCRVFGIDVDERMVQQALAMGADQAVHRSGPVEDIALSMSGGQGLDAVIVTAASRSNDPVELAGRLARKRGRIIAVGDFSMEIPRRTYYPKELQLRLSTSYGPGRYDPSYEEKGQDYPYAYVRFTEQRNMASCLDLMRDGRLKITPLISHRYPFNQALEAYQLLDSKSGERPLGILLDYGCAPQDPIRQAPLVTIESPAEKAEISPIRSRKLDSIRLGILGAGQFAAGVLLPRIAKIPGVKMARLVTARGASAEATARRFGIPGFSCQEEDLYSDPGIDAILIATRHHLHASQVIRALRSGKHVFVEKPLAMNLQELEEIAQVVEETGLTLMVGFNRRYAPLSSRLKAWFSPREWPLCLLGRINAGRLPEGSWLTDPEIGGGRILGEVCHFVDLFHEWTGSSVSALSVQGLGSPTDFPHRSENIQVLLGFRDGSQAVLIYSSEGGSSLGKEWYEVHGGNRSAVLDDFRTLDLYQGTRHERIRERHQDKGHTGELEDFFSSLKEGRSPRLDFFSCLASSKVTCEIQSALNKPLG
;
A
#
# COMPACT_ATOMS: atom_id res chain seq x y z
N MET A 1 8.35 11.18 -16.19
CA MET A 1 6.99 11.73 -16.20
C MET A 1 6.80 12.67 -15.03
N LYS A 2 5.96 13.69 -15.15
CA LYS A 2 5.61 14.61 -14.08
C LYS A 2 4.42 14.08 -13.26
N GLN A 3 4.47 14.26 -11.95
CA GLN A 3 3.42 13.88 -11.01
C GLN A 3 3.29 14.90 -9.88
N ILE A 4 2.06 15.14 -9.42
CA ILE A 4 1.81 15.99 -8.26
C ILE A 4 1.95 15.16 -6.98
N LEU A 5 2.86 15.59 -6.10
CA LEU A 5 3.16 14.95 -4.83
C LEU A 5 2.98 15.93 -3.67
N GLN A 6 2.37 15.45 -2.59
CA GLN A 6 2.17 16.18 -1.34
C GLN A 6 3.03 15.56 -0.23
N ASN A 7 3.90 16.37 0.37
CA ASN A 7 4.67 15.94 1.54
C ASN A 7 3.80 16.09 2.81
N LEU A 8 3.58 14.99 3.54
CA LEU A 8 2.76 15.00 4.76
C LEU A 8 3.47 15.60 5.97
N ARG A 9 4.80 15.67 5.98
CA ARG A 9 5.57 16.29 7.07
C ARG A 9 5.58 17.81 6.95
N THR A 10 5.93 18.32 5.76
CA THR A 10 6.10 19.77 5.53
C THR A 10 4.84 20.46 5.04
N GLY A 11 3.87 19.71 4.49
CA GLY A 11 2.72 20.31 3.80
C GLY A 11 3.08 20.90 2.44
N GLU A 12 4.31 20.69 1.94
CA GLU A 12 4.76 21.13 0.62
C GLU A 12 4.09 20.32 -0.49
N LEU A 13 3.50 21.03 -1.45
CA LEU A 13 2.97 20.48 -2.69
C LEU A 13 3.99 20.75 -3.81
N ALA A 14 4.35 19.73 -4.58
CA ALA A 14 5.33 19.87 -5.65
C ALA A 14 4.94 19.05 -6.88
N LEU A 15 5.25 19.60 -8.06
CA LEU A 15 5.26 18.87 -9.32
C LEU A 15 6.66 18.27 -9.49
N ARG A 16 6.75 16.94 -9.47
CA ARG A 16 8.03 16.21 -9.45
C ARG A 16 8.18 15.35 -10.69
N GLU A 17 9.41 15.19 -11.16
CA GLU A 17 9.73 14.17 -12.16
C GLU A 17 9.95 12.82 -11.48
N VAL A 18 9.18 11.84 -11.92
CA VAL A 18 9.22 10.46 -11.44
C VAL A 18 9.29 9.50 -12.64
N PRO A 19 9.76 8.25 -12.47
CA PRO A 19 9.73 7.26 -13.53
C PRO A 19 8.29 6.89 -13.88
N ALA A 20 8.06 6.49 -15.12
CA ALA A 20 6.76 5.93 -15.51
C ALA A 20 6.51 4.61 -14.76
N PRO A 21 5.29 4.36 -14.26
CA PRO A 21 4.98 3.10 -13.59
C PRO A 21 5.09 1.93 -14.58
N ALA A 22 5.42 0.75 -14.07
CA ALA A 22 5.33 -0.49 -14.83
C ALA A 22 3.86 -0.94 -14.99
N CYS A 23 3.61 -1.83 -15.95
CA CYS A 23 2.28 -2.40 -16.21
C CYS A 23 2.23 -3.89 -15.78
N PRO A 24 1.95 -4.20 -14.50
CA PRO A 24 1.83 -5.58 -14.05
C PRO A 24 0.57 -6.27 -14.62
N PRO A 25 0.46 -7.62 -14.49
CA PRO A 25 -0.76 -8.35 -14.84
C PRO A 25 -2.02 -7.75 -14.19
N GLY A 26 -3.14 -7.79 -14.91
CA GLY A 26 -4.42 -7.23 -14.46
C GLY A 26 -4.46 -5.70 -14.38
N HIS A 27 -3.44 -5.00 -14.88
CA HIS A 27 -3.39 -3.53 -14.88
C HIS A 27 -3.27 -2.96 -16.30
N VAL A 28 -3.55 -1.66 -16.40
CA VAL A 28 -3.55 -0.89 -17.64
C VAL A 28 -2.68 0.34 -17.45
N LEU A 29 -1.66 0.49 -18.29
CA LEU A 29 -0.85 1.70 -18.33
C LEU A 29 -1.52 2.72 -19.24
N VAL A 30 -1.73 3.93 -18.73
CA VAL A 30 -2.50 4.98 -19.39
C VAL A 30 -1.68 6.25 -19.43
N LYS A 31 -1.60 6.88 -20.61
CA LYS A 31 -1.11 8.24 -20.74
C LYS A 31 -2.28 9.20 -20.53
N THR A 32 -2.21 9.96 -19.45
CA THR A 32 -3.29 10.87 -19.04
C THR A 32 -3.44 11.99 -20.07
N ALA A 33 -4.67 12.25 -20.51
CA ALA A 33 -5.00 13.44 -21.29
C ALA A 33 -5.62 14.51 -20.39
N TYR A 34 -6.49 14.09 -19.47
CA TYR A 34 -7.16 14.97 -18.53
C TYR A 34 -7.24 14.33 -17.16
N SER A 35 -7.09 15.13 -16.10
CA SER A 35 -7.46 14.72 -14.75
C SER A 35 -8.35 15.76 -14.08
N PHE A 36 -9.25 15.28 -13.22
CA PHE A 36 -10.29 16.11 -12.63
C PHE A 36 -10.02 16.31 -11.15
N VAL A 37 -9.80 17.57 -10.75
CA VAL A 37 -9.54 17.97 -9.37
C VAL A 37 -10.88 18.33 -8.72
N SER A 38 -11.23 17.60 -7.66
CA SER A 38 -12.37 17.92 -6.79
C SER A 38 -11.93 18.85 -5.66
N PRO A 39 -12.38 20.12 -5.64
CA PRO A 39 -11.95 21.09 -4.64
C PRO A 39 -12.16 20.64 -3.19
N GLY A 40 -13.28 19.96 -2.90
CA GLY A 40 -13.63 19.52 -1.55
C GLY A 40 -12.67 18.46 -1.01
N THR A 41 -12.43 17.40 -1.78
CA THR A 41 -11.55 16.28 -1.39
C THR A 41 -10.10 16.73 -1.27
N GLU A 42 -9.62 17.49 -2.27
CA GLU A 42 -8.23 17.92 -2.36
C GLU A 42 -7.88 18.97 -1.29
N ARG A 43 -8.82 19.85 -0.93
CA ARG A 43 -8.68 20.76 0.20
C ARG A 43 -8.59 20.00 1.52
N ALA A 44 -9.49 19.04 1.78
CA ALA A 44 -9.47 18.26 3.00
C ALA A 44 -8.14 17.50 3.20
N PHE A 45 -7.60 16.94 2.12
CA PHE A 45 -6.29 16.27 2.15
C PHE A 45 -5.14 17.25 2.45
N ARG A 46 -5.14 18.44 1.84
CA ARG A 46 -4.12 19.47 2.08
C ARG A 46 -4.18 20.08 3.47
N ASP A 47 -5.39 20.35 3.99
CA ASP A 47 -5.57 20.86 5.34
C ASP A 47 -5.04 19.85 6.37
N LEU A 48 -5.28 18.55 6.14
CA LEU A 48 -4.67 17.49 6.93
C LEU A 48 -3.14 17.53 6.82
N ALA A 49 -2.57 17.64 5.61
CA ALA A 49 -1.12 17.69 5.40
C ALA A 49 -0.44 18.90 6.06
N ARG A 50 -1.09 20.08 6.06
CA ARG A 50 -0.58 21.33 6.67
C ARG A 50 -0.81 21.42 8.18
N SER A 51 -1.69 20.59 8.74
CA SER A 51 -1.99 20.63 10.17
C SER A 51 -0.79 20.20 11.04
N SER A 52 -0.74 20.72 12.27
CA SER A 52 0.32 20.37 13.23
C SER A 52 0.29 18.88 13.57
N LEU A 53 1.42 18.30 14.00
CA LEU A 53 1.48 16.89 14.41
C LEU A 53 0.46 16.56 15.49
N LEU A 54 0.20 17.50 16.42
CA LEU A 54 -0.82 17.35 17.46
C LEU A 54 -2.24 17.28 16.87
N SER A 55 -2.54 18.08 15.85
CA SER A 55 -3.83 18.04 15.14
C SER A 55 -4.00 16.74 14.35
N LYS A 56 -2.95 16.30 13.63
CA LYS A 56 -2.94 14.99 12.94
C LYS A 56 -3.17 13.84 13.91
N ALA A 57 -2.52 13.88 15.07
CA ALA A 57 -2.69 12.89 16.14
C ALA A 57 -4.13 12.89 16.69
N ARG A 58 -4.72 14.07 16.92
CA ARG A 58 -6.12 14.19 17.38
C ARG A 58 -7.14 13.69 16.36
N GLN A 59 -6.88 13.89 15.07
CA GLN A 59 -7.74 13.41 13.98
C GLN A 59 -7.59 11.91 13.71
N ARG A 60 -6.51 11.27 14.18
CA ARG A 60 -6.24 9.83 14.01
C ARG A 60 -5.85 9.16 15.34
N PRO A 61 -6.78 9.08 16.31
CA PRO A 61 -6.49 8.53 17.64
C PRO A 61 -6.07 7.05 17.59
N ASP A 62 -6.52 6.30 16.58
CA ASP A 62 -6.12 4.93 16.30
C ASP A 62 -4.60 4.82 16.01
N GLN A 63 -4.06 5.74 15.21
CA GLN A 63 -2.63 5.78 14.88
C GLN A 63 -1.79 6.17 16.08
N VAL A 64 -2.29 7.06 16.94
CA VAL A 64 -1.63 7.44 18.19
C VAL A 64 -1.49 6.23 19.12
N ARG A 65 -2.57 5.44 19.28
CA ARG A 65 -2.51 4.21 20.08
C ARG A 65 -1.47 3.24 19.53
N LYS A 66 -1.44 3.02 18.21
CA LYS A 66 -0.40 2.20 17.55
C LYS A 66 1.02 2.69 17.79
N VAL A 67 1.24 4.01 17.82
CA VAL A 67 2.55 4.60 18.14
C VAL A 67 2.92 4.32 19.60
N ILE A 68 2.00 4.49 20.56
CA ILE A 68 2.24 4.21 21.98
C ILE A 68 2.61 2.73 22.18
N ASP A 69 1.86 1.81 21.55
CA ASP A 69 2.11 0.38 21.63
C ASP A 69 3.48 0.00 21.05
N ARG A 70 3.89 0.66 19.95
CA ARG A 70 5.23 0.51 19.36
C ARG A 70 6.34 1.09 20.23
N VAL A 71 6.13 2.25 20.88
CA VAL A 71 7.11 2.81 21.83
C VAL A 71 7.38 1.82 22.97
N ARG A 72 6.33 1.15 23.46
CA ARG A 72 6.45 0.15 24.54
C ARG A 72 7.20 -1.10 24.12
N SER A 73 7.01 -1.57 22.88
CA SER A 73 7.59 -2.82 22.38
C SER A 73 8.96 -2.66 21.72
N GLU A 74 9.16 -1.62 20.92
CA GLU A 74 10.35 -1.39 20.09
C GLU A 74 11.26 -0.27 20.64
N GLY A 75 10.77 0.51 21.61
CA GLY A 75 11.46 1.66 22.18
C GLY A 75 11.17 2.99 21.45
N LEU A 76 11.45 4.09 22.15
CA LEU A 76 11.11 5.45 21.71
C LEU A 76 11.82 5.86 20.40
N LEU A 77 13.14 5.68 20.34
CA LEU A 77 13.95 6.13 19.20
C LEU A 77 13.56 5.40 17.90
N ALA A 78 13.45 4.08 17.93
CA ALA A 78 13.06 3.27 16.77
C ALA A 78 11.64 3.62 16.27
N THR A 79 10.72 3.88 17.20
CA THR A 79 9.36 4.28 16.85
C THR A 79 9.31 5.67 16.22
N LEU A 80 10.06 6.63 16.77
CA LEU A 80 10.16 7.99 16.22
C LEU A 80 10.74 7.98 14.81
N GLU A 81 11.76 7.16 14.54
CA GLU A 81 12.37 7.05 13.20
C GLU A 81 11.41 6.44 12.17
N LYS A 82 10.62 5.43 12.55
CA LYS A 82 9.56 4.85 11.71
C LYS A 82 8.45 5.86 11.40
N VAL A 83 7.97 6.58 12.42
CA VAL A 83 6.94 7.63 12.23
C VAL A 83 7.47 8.73 11.33
N ARG A 84 8.71 9.17 11.55
CA ARG A 84 9.37 10.19 10.72
C ARG A 84 9.46 9.72 9.26
N THR A 85 9.95 8.50 9.02
CA THR A 85 10.04 7.93 7.67
C THR A 85 8.66 7.88 6.99
N LYS A 86 7.62 7.51 7.72
CA LYS A 86 6.26 7.44 7.17
C LYS A 86 5.66 8.81 6.83
N LEU A 87 5.99 9.84 7.60
CA LEU A 87 5.55 11.23 7.32
C LEU A 87 6.35 11.88 6.20
N GLU A 88 7.59 11.43 5.97
CA GLU A 88 8.46 11.92 4.88
C GLU A 88 8.09 11.31 3.51
N GLU A 89 7.36 10.18 3.49
CA GLU A 89 6.88 9.54 2.26
C GLU A 89 5.90 10.48 1.51
N PRO A 90 6.22 10.92 0.28
CA PRO A 90 5.32 11.76 -0.49
C PRO A 90 4.07 10.98 -0.91
N VAL A 91 2.92 11.64 -0.82
CA VAL A 91 1.64 11.06 -1.21
C VAL A 91 1.21 11.64 -2.55
N PRO A 92 0.93 10.81 -3.57
CA PRO A 92 0.37 11.30 -4.81
C PRO A 92 -1.06 11.80 -4.62
N LEU A 93 -1.41 12.88 -5.33
CA LEU A 93 -2.77 13.44 -5.35
C LEU A 93 -3.54 12.98 -6.58
N GLY A 94 -4.88 13.09 -6.53
CA GLY A 94 -5.78 12.68 -7.61
C GLY A 94 -6.31 11.26 -7.50
N TYR A 95 -7.47 11.06 -8.11
CA TYR A 95 -8.21 9.79 -8.11
C TYR A 95 -9.19 9.64 -9.29
N SER A 96 -9.15 10.58 -10.26
CA SER A 96 -10.08 10.65 -11.38
C SER A 96 -9.36 11.24 -12.58
N SER A 97 -9.20 10.44 -13.63
CA SER A 97 -8.55 10.87 -14.86
C SER A 97 -9.11 10.15 -16.08
N ALA A 98 -8.75 10.62 -17.27
CA ALA A 98 -9.00 9.92 -18.52
C ALA A 98 -7.82 10.08 -19.46
N GLY A 99 -7.57 9.07 -20.29
CA GLY A 99 -6.39 9.02 -21.12
C GLY A 99 -6.39 7.88 -22.11
N CYS A 100 -5.30 7.77 -22.85
CA CYS A 100 -5.10 6.74 -23.87
C CYS A 100 -4.35 5.55 -23.28
N VAL A 101 -4.83 4.34 -23.54
CA VAL A 101 -4.16 3.10 -23.14
C VAL A 101 -2.84 2.96 -23.91
N ILE A 102 -1.75 2.78 -23.19
CA ILE A 102 -0.41 2.55 -23.73
C ILE A 102 -0.09 1.05 -23.75
N GLU A 103 -0.41 0.36 -22.65
CA GLU A 103 -0.09 -1.05 -22.46
C GLU A 103 -1.19 -1.71 -21.62
N CYS A 104 -1.48 -2.98 -21.92
CA CYS A 104 -2.36 -3.83 -21.14
C CYS A 104 -1.53 -4.98 -20.56
N GLY A 105 -1.52 -5.11 -19.24
CA GLY A 105 -0.93 -6.26 -18.57
C GLY A 105 -1.68 -7.55 -18.90
N ALA A 106 -1.03 -8.69 -18.70
CA ALA A 106 -1.64 -10.00 -18.91
C ALA A 106 -2.97 -10.14 -18.16
N GLY A 107 -3.98 -10.74 -18.80
CA GLY A 107 -5.32 -10.93 -18.23
C GLY A 107 -6.24 -9.70 -18.31
N VAL A 108 -5.86 -8.65 -19.05
CA VAL A 108 -6.75 -7.54 -19.40
C VAL A 108 -7.27 -7.75 -20.82
N GLU A 109 -8.58 -7.92 -20.96
CA GLU A 109 -9.22 -8.27 -22.24
C GLU A 109 -10.26 -7.24 -22.72
N HIS A 110 -10.81 -6.43 -21.81
CA HIS A 110 -11.91 -5.49 -22.13
C HIS A 110 -11.46 -4.10 -22.59
N VAL A 111 -10.15 -3.87 -22.70
CA VAL A 111 -9.54 -2.65 -23.24
C VAL A 111 -8.34 -3.02 -24.11
N SER A 112 -7.92 -2.14 -25.00
CA SER A 112 -6.77 -2.37 -25.88
C SER A 112 -5.89 -1.12 -25.97
N PRO A 113 -4.59 -1.26 -26.27
CA PRO A 113 -3.72 -0.12 -26.59
C PRO A 113 -4.34 0.79 -27.65
N GLY A 114 -4.26 2.10 -27.45
CA GLY A 114 -4.89 3.12 -28.29
C GLY A 114 -6.33 3.49 -27.91
N SER A 115 -7.01 2.72 -27.04
CA SER A 115 -8.34 3.07 -26.57
C SER A 115 -8.32 4.26 -25.60
N TRP A 116 -9.33 5.12 -25.68
CA TRP A 116 -9.58 6.15 -24.66
C TRP A 116 -10.37 5.56 -23.51
N ILE A 117 -9.91 5.76 -22.28
CA ILE A 117 -10.54 5.23 -21.07
C ILE A 117 -10.65 6.29 -19.98
N ALA A 118 -11.69 6.18 -19.15
CA ALA A 118 -11.79 6.84 -17.86
C ALA A 118 -11.17 5.94 -16.77
N CYS A 119 -10.52 6.55 -15.79
CA CYS A 119 -9.72 5.89 -14.75
C CYS A 119 -10.14 6.36 -13.35
N ALA A 120 -10.18 5.42 -12.41
CA ALA A 120 -10.53 5.66 -11.02
C ALA A 120 -9.48 5.17 -10.01
N GLY A 121 -9.62 5.64 -8.78
CA GLY A 121 -8.94 5.11 -7.61
C GLY A 121 -7.81 6.00 -7.10
N ALA A 122 -7.90 6.38 -5.82
CA ALA A 122 -6.82 7.09 -5.15
C ALA A 122 -5.60 6.17 -5.03
N GLY A 123 -4.42 6.66 -5.45
CA GLY A 123 -3.22 5.82 -5.55
C GLY A 123 -3.04 5.17 -6.92
N TYR A 124 -4.07 5.13 -7.77
CA TYR A 124 -4.02 4.62 -9.14
C TYR A 124 -4.19 5.77 -10.16
N ALA A 125 -5.39 6.36 -10.26
CA ALA A 125 -5.72 7.47 -11.16
C ALA A 125 -5.29 8.85 -10.61
N ASN A 126 -4.01 8.94 -10.24
CA ASN A 126 -3.39 10.16 -9.69
C ASN A 126 -3.22 11.25 -10.77
N HIS A 127 -3.02 12.50 -10.34
CA HIS A 127 -2.65 13.62 -11.21
C HIS A 127 -1.20 13.47 -11.67
N ALA A 128 -1.02 12.75 -12.76
CA ALA A 128 0.28 12.37 -13.30
C ALA A 128 0.20 12.15 -14.82
N GLU A 129 1.29 12.41 -15.56
CA GLU A 129 1.29 12.24 -17.02
C GLU A 129 1.04 10.79 -17.47
N MET A 130 1.39 9.81 -16.63
CA MET A 130 1.05 8.41 -16.84
C MET A 130 0.57 7.78 -15.53
N VAL A 131 -0.42 6.91 -15.62
CA VAL A 131 -0.98 6.16 -14.48
C VAL A 131 -1.08 4.69 -14.82
N CYS A 132 -0.89 3.82 -13.83
CA CYS A 132 -1.12 2.39 -13.96
C CYS A 132 -2.31 2.01 -13.08
N VAL A 133 -3.37 1.52 -13.71
CA VAL A 133 -4.70 1.38 -13.07
C VAL A 133 -5.17 -0.08 -13.20
N PRO A 134 -5.69 -0.69 -12.13
CA PRO A 134 -6.27 -2.03 -12.20
C PRO A 134 -7.42 -2.12 -13.22
N ARG A 135 -7.58 -3.30 -13.81
CA ARG A 135 -8.53 -3.57 -14.89
C ARG A 135 -9.99 -3.23 -14.55
N ASN A 136 -10.39 -3.37 -13.29
CA ASN A 136 -11.75 -3.07 -12.84
C ASN A 136 -11.98 -1.59 -12.48
N LEU A 137 -10.92 -0.77 -12.52
CA LEU A 137 -10.95 0.68 -12.25
C LEU A 137 -10.83 1.52 -13.53
N VAL A 138 -10.98 0.90 -14.70
CA VAL A 138 -11.00 1.57 -16.00
C VAL A 138 -12.28 1.26 -16.78
N VAL A 139 -12.73 2.23 -17.58
CA VAL A 139 -13.90 2.08 -18.48
C VAL A 139 -13.61 2.74 -19.82
N PRO A 140 -13.89 2.08 -20.96
CA PRO A 140 -13.84 2.70 -22.28
C PRO A 140 -14.69 3.98 -22.35
N VAL A 141 -14.11 5.05 -22.92
CA VAL A 141 -14.86 6.26 -23.25
C VAL A 141 -15.70 5.95 -24.50
N PRO A 142 -17.04 6.02 -24.43
CA PRO A 142 -17.88 5.73 -25.57
C PRO A 142 -17.82 6.85 -26.60
N ASP A 143 -18.12 6.51 -27.86
CA ASP A 143 -18.26 7.49 -28.93
C ASP A 143 -19.29 8.57 -28.53
N GLY A 144 -18.96 9.84 -28.80
CA GLY A 144 -19.80 10.99 -28.47
C GLY A 144 -19.55 11.60 -27.09
N VAL A 145 -18.70 11.00 -26.25
CA VAL A 145 -18.23 11.61 -24.98
C VAL A 145 -16.81 12.11 -25.16
N SER A 146 -16.55 13.37 -24.83
CA SER A 146 -15.19 13.91 -24.88
C SER A 146 -14.36 13.41 -23.69
N VAL A 147 -13.04 13.24 -23.92
CA VAL A 147 -12.12 12.68 -22.91
C VAL A 147 -12.02 13.58 -21.67
N ASP A 148 -12.17 14.90 -21.83
CA ASP A 148 -12.19 15.82 -20.70
C ASP A 148 -13.41 15.61 -19.79
N GLU A 149 -14.60 15.40 -20.35
CA GLU A 149 -15.79 15.04 -19.57
C GLU A 149 -15.64 13.68 -18.91
N ALA A 150 -15.11 12.69 -19.64
CA ALA A 150 -14.85 11.35 -19.13
C ALA A 150 -13.89 11.34 -17.93
N SER A 151 -12.98 12.32 -17.83
CA SER A 151 -12.09 12.43 -16.67
C SER A 151 -12.81 12.64 -15.33
N CYS A 152 -14.09 13.04 -15.36
CA CYS A 152 -14.96 13.22 -14.20
C CYS A 152 -15.78 11.95 -13.83
N ALA A 153 -15.62 10.83 -14.56
CA ALA A 153 -16.46 9.63 -14.39
C ALA A 153 -16.47 9.09 -12.95
N THR A 154 -15.33 9.10 -12.25
CA THR A 154 -15.23 8.65 -10.85
C THR A 154 -16.09 9.51 -9.92
N LEU A 155 -16.06 10.83 -10.10
CA LEU A 155 -16.88 11.77 -9.33
C LEU A 155 -18.37 11.59 -9.63
N CYS A 156 -18.70 11.35 -10.89
CA CYS A 156 -20.07 11.04 -11.31
C CYS A 156 -20.57 9.75 -10.67
N SER A 157 -19.71 8.75 -10.61
CA SER A 157 -19.96 7.46 -9.98
C SER A 157 -20.22 7.58 -8.47
N ILE A 158 -19.55 8.50 -7.77
CA ILE A 158 -19.82 8.78 -6.34
C ILE A 158 -21.23 9.34 -6.16
N ALA A 159 -21.63 10.32 -6.97
CA ALA A 159 -22.98 10.89 -6.92
C ALA A 159 -24.04 9.84 -7.30
N MET A 160 -23.77 9.03 -8.33
CA MET A 160 -24.66 7.95 -8.78
C MET A 160 -24.88 6.90 -7.71
N GLN A 161 -23.83 6.53 -6.97
CA GLN A 161 -23.98 5.60 -5.85
C GLN A 161 -24.90 6.16 -4.77
N GLY A 162 -24.83 7.47 -4.48
CA GLY A 162 -25.75 8.13 -3.57
C GLY A 162 -27.22 8.01 -4.02
N VAL A 163 -27.47 8.21 -5.31
CA VAL A 163 -28.81 8.03 -5.91
C VAL A 163 -29.27 6.56 -5.81
N ARG A 164 -28.40 5.59 -6.10
CA ARG A 164 -28.71 4.15 -6.03
C ARG A 164 -29.01 3.69 -4.61
N VAL A 165 -28.20 4.10 -3.62
CA VAL A 165 -28.43 3.81 -2.19
C VAL A 165 -29.74 4.45 -1.68
N GLY A 166 -30.12 5.58 -2.29
CA GLY A 166 -31.39 6.22 -2.02
C GLY A 166 -32.60 5.41 -2.48
N GLU A 167 -32.41 4.43 -3.36
CA GLU A 167 -33.48 3.63 -3.98
C GLU A 167 -34.62 4.53 -4.48
N VAL A 168 -34.24 5.66 -5.10
CA VAL A 168 -35.21 6.63 -5.59
C VAL A 168 -35.99 6.03 -6.76
N VAL A 169 -37.27 6.35 -6.83
CA VAL A 169 -38.14 5.87 -7.90
C VAL A 169 -38.77 7.03 -8.67
N LEU A 170 -39.19 6.73 -9.90
CA LEU A 170 -39.83 7.69 -10.80
C LEU A 170 -40.99 8.40 -10.09
N GLY A 171 -40.98 9.74 -10.13
CA GLY A 171 -42.02 10.59 -9.53
C GLY A 171 -41.76 11.02 -8.09
N GLU A 172 -40.76 10.48 -7.39
CA GLU A 172 -40.41 10.94 -6.04
C GLU A 172 -39.86 12.37 -6.02
N ILE A 173 -40.02 13.04 -4.88
CA ILE A 173 -39.46 14.36 -4.61
C ILE A 173 -38.23 14.20 -3.72
N VAL A 174 -37.07 14.57 -4.25
CA VAL A 174 -35.77 14.31 -3.61
C VAL A 174 -35.04 15.62 -3.33
N GLY A 175 -34.62 15.80 -2.07
CA GLY A 175 -33.79 16.92 -1.65
C GLY A 175 -32.30 16.65 -1.84
N VAL A 176 -31.52 17.67 -2.20
CA VAL A 176 -30.05 17.64 -2.25
C VAL A 176 -29.49 18.76 -1.39
N ILE A 177 -28.80 18.41 -0.29
CA ILE A 177 -28.15 19.37 0.61
C ILE A 177 -26.65 19.42 0.30
N GLY A 178 -26.17 20.60 -0.14
CA GLY A 178 -24.79 20.83 -0.57
C GLY A 178 -24.65 20.72 -2.09
N LEU A 179 -24.89 21.80 -2.80
CA LEU A 179 -24.87 21.96 -4.25
C LEU A 179 -23.49 22.30 -4.81
N GLY A 180 -22.42 21.83 -4.15
CA GLY A 180 -21.08 21.75 -4.76
C GLY A 180 -21.05 20.72 -5.90
N LEU A 181 -19.85 20.35 -6.37
CA LEU A 181 -19.69 19.49 -7.55
C LEU A 181 -20.55 18.21 -7.53
N LEU A 182 -20.48 17.44 -6.44
CA LEU A 182 -21.27 16.22 -6.29
C LEU A 182 -22.78 16.51 -6.25
N GLY A 183 -23.19 17.61 -5.63
CA GLY A 183 -24.61 18.02 -5.57
C GLY A 183 -25.16 18.39 -6.95
N GLN A 184 -24.39 19.13 -7.75
CA GLN A 184 -24.74 19.48 -9.14
C GLN A 184 -24.88 18.24 -10.03
N ILE A 185 -23.99 17.26 -9.87
CA ILE A 185 -24.10 15.96 -10.57
C ILE A 185 -25.35 15.21 -10.07
N THR A 186 -25.56 15.16 -8.75
CA THR A 186 -26.69 14.45 -8.14
C THR A 186 -28.03 14.98 -8.64
N ILE A 187 -28.17 16.30 -8.81
CA ILE A 187 -29.38 16.91 -9.39
C ILE A 187 -29.69 16.33 -10.77
N GLN A 188 -28.70 16.32 -11.66
CA GLN A 188 -28.88 15.80 -13.02
C GLN A 188 -29.24 14.32 -13.03
N LEU A 189 -28.60 13.52 -12.16
CA LEU A 189 -28.90 12.10 -12.03
C LEU A 189 -30.31 11.84 -11.50
N LEU A 190 -30.78 12.62 -10.53
CA LEU A 190 -32.15 12.52 -10.03
C LEU A 190 -33.18 12.93 -11.09
N ARG A 191 -32.89 13.97 -11.87
CA ARG A 191 -33.72 14.35 -13.03
C ARG A 191 -33.75 13.25 -14.09
N ALA A 192 -32.61 12.60 -14.34
CA ALA A 192 -32.53 11.44 -15.23
C ALA A 192 -33.28 10.21 -14.66
N ALA A 193 -33.38 10.06 -13.35
CA ALA A 193 -34.23 9.05 -12.71
C ALA A 193 -35.73 9.40 -12.75
N GLY A 194 -36.08 10.61 -13.22
CA GLY A 194 -37.45 11.12 -13.29
C GLY A 194 -38.00 11.58 -11.95
N CYS A 195 -37.13 11.96 -11.02
CA CYS A 195 -37.50 12.59 -9.76
C CYS A 195 -37.72 14.10 -9.93
N ARG A 196 -38.52 14.68 -9.04
CA ARG A 196 -38.55 16.13 -8.81
C ARG A 196 -37.49 16.49 -7.78
N VAL A 197 -36.68 17.52 -8.03
CA VAL A 197 -35.45 17.77 -7.27
C VAL A 197 -35.50 19.13 -6.57
N PHE A 198 -35.19 19.12 -5.26
CA PHE A 198 -35.10 20.30 -4.41
C PHE A 198 -33.67 20.53 -3.92
N GLY A 199 -33.00 21.58 -4.37
CA GLY A 199 -31.61 21.88 -4.03
C GLY A 199 -31.45 22.87 -2.87
N ILE A 200 -30.45 22.66 -2.01
CA ILE A 200 -30.15 23.56 -0.88
C ILE A 200 -28.65 23.79 -0.75
N ASP A 201 -28.21 25.06 -0.75
CA ASP A 201 -26.82 25.42 -0.50
C ASP A 201 -26.68 26.71 0.32
N VAL A 202 -25.46 26.97 0.83
CA VAL A 202 -25.07 28.20 1.54
C VAL A 202 -24.40 29.22 0.60
N ASP A 203 -24.18 28.87 -0.67
CA ASP A 203 -23.64 29.74 -1.71
C ASP A 203 -24.71 29.96 -2.77
N GLU A 204 -25.18 31.21 -2.90
CA GLU A 204 -26.22 31.60 -3.86
C GLU A 204 -25.83 31.24 -5.30
N ARG A 205 -24.54 31.26 -5.65
CA ARG A 205 -24.09 30.87 -6.99
C ARG A 205 -24.38 29.39 -7.25
N MET A 206 -24.23 28.55 -6.24
CA MET A 206 -24.51 27.11 -6.37
C MET A 206 -26.00 26.83 -6.48
N VAL A 207 -26.84 27.65 -5.83
CA VAL A 207 -28.30 27.64 -5.97
C VAL A 207 -28.71 27.96 -7.41
N GLN A 208 -28.19 29.05 -7.97
CA GLN A 208 -28.46 29.43 -9.36
C GLN A 208 -27.96 28.39 -10.36
N GLN A 209 -26.75 27.85 -10.13
CA GLN A 209 -26.21 26.75 -10.93
C GLN A 209 -27.13 25.53 -10.88
N ALA A 210 -27.64 25.14 -9.71
CA ALA A 210 -28.52 23.98 -9.56
C ALA A 210 -29.81 24.10 -10.36
N LEU A 211 -30.41 25.30 -10.41
CA LEU A 211 -31.57 25.58 -11.26
C LEU A 211 -31.20 25.41 -12.75
N ALA A 212 -30.05 25.94 -13.17
CA ALA A 212 -29.57 25.79 -14.54
C ALA A 212 -29.25 24.32 -14.91
N MET A 213 -28.82 23.51 -13.94
CA MET A 213 -28.57 22.07 -14.10
C MET A 213 -29.84 21.21 -14.00
N GLY A 214 -31.01 21.83 -13.79
CA GLY A 214 -32.32 21.17 -13.89
C GLY A 214 -33.01 20.86 -12.58
N ALA A 215 -32.58 21.43 -11.44
CA ALA A 215 -33.37 21.35 -10.21
C ALA A 215 -34.73 22.04 -10.41
N ASP A 216 -35.82 21.41 -9.94
CA ASP A 216 -37.16 21.99 -10.04
C ASP A 216 -37.29 23.22 -9.15
N GLN A 217 -36.65 23.18 -7.98
CA GLN A 217 -36.44 24.33 -7.11
C GLN A 217 -35.08 24.22 -6.41
N ALA A 218 -34.45 25.35 -6.14
CA ALA A 218 -33.26 25.41 -5.29
C ALA A 218 -33.28 26.69 -4.47
N VAL A 219 -32.78 26.63 -3.24
CA VAL A 219 -32.81 27.76 -2.30
C VAL A 219 -31.55 27.89 -1.46
N HIS A 220 -31.25 29.13 -1.08
CA HIS A 220 -30.23 29.41 -0.09
C HIS A 220 -30.65 28.92 1.31
N ARG A 221 -29.71 28.39 2.08
CA ARG A 221 -29.94 27.81 3.41
C ARG A 221 -30.59 28.78 4.41
N SER A 222 -30.33 30.08 4.28
CA SER A 222 -30.93 31.13 5.13
C SER A 222 -32.36 31.53 4.71
N GLY A 223 -32.86 31.01 3.59
CA GLY A 223 -34.23 31.22 3.13
C GLY A 223 -35.24 30.29 3.83
N PRO A 224 -36.52 30.33 3.41
CA PRO A 224 -37.59 29.51 3.98
C PRO A 224 -37.57 28.08 3.42
N VAL A 225 -36.48 27.35 3.70
CA VAL A 225 -36.20 26.02 3.11
C VAL A 225 -37.31 25.01 3.42
N GLU A 226 -37.72 24.92 4.69
CA GLU A 226 -38.75 23.97 5.14
C GLU A 226 -40.12 24.26 4.52
N ASP A 227 -40.54 25.52 4.43
CA ASP A 227 -41.84 25.92 3.89
C ASP A 227 -41.93 25.61 2.38
N ILE A 228 -40.85 25.85 1.65
CA ILE A 228 -40.78 25.57 0.20
C ILE A 228 -40.78 24.07 -0.05
N ALA A 229 -40.00 23.29 0.70
CA ALA A 229 -40.03 21.83 0.61
C ALA A 229 -41.42 21.26 0.90
N LEU A 230 -42.11 21.83 1.90
CA LEU A 230 -43.46 21.43 2.29
C LEU A 230 -44.48 21.78 1.19
N SER A 231 -44.39 22.97 0.61
CA SER A 231 -45.23 23.39 -0.51
C SER A 231 -45.03 22.49 -1.74
N MET A 232 -43.76 22.22 -2.11
CA MET A 232 -43.40 21.39 -3.26
C MET A 232 -43.92 19.95 -3.14
N SER A 233 -44.00 19.44 -1.91
CA SER A 233 -44.45 18.08 -1.56
C SER A 233 -45.94 17.99 -1.19
N GLY A 234 -46.71 19.08 -1.33
CA GLY A 234 -48.13 19.07 -0.98
C GLY A 234 -48.39 18.79 0.51
N GLY A 235 -47.50 19.25 1.40
CA GLY A 235 -47.65 19.11 2.85
C GLY A 235 -47.02 17.84 3.44
N GLN A 236 -46.39 16.97 2.64
CA GLN A 236 -45.93 15.66 3.12
C GLN A 236 -44.46 15.64 3.55
N GLY A 237 -43.61 16.48 2.96
CA GLY A 237 -42.15 16.41 3.05
C GLY A 237 -41.53 15.60 1.91
N LEU A 238 -40.20 15.60 1.84
CA LEU A 238 -39.42 14.97 0.75
C LEU A 238 -39.30 13.45 0.95
N ASP A 239 -39.41 12.67 -0.12
CA ASP A 239 -39.28 11.19 -0.10
C ASP A 239 -37.88 10.73 0.31
N ALA A 240 -36.87 11.43 -0.20
CA ALA A 240 -35.48 11.22 0.15
C ALA A 240 -34.72 12.55 0.23
N VAL A 241 -33.64 12.57 1.01
CA VAL A 241 -32.70 13.68 1.08
C VAL A 241 -31.29 13.15 0.96
N ILE A 242 -30.58 13.55 -0.10
CA ILE A 242 -29.17 13.20 -0.34
C ILE A 242 -28.30 14.36 0.16
N VAL A 243 -27.40 14.06 1.09
CA VAL A 243 -26.49 15.05 1.68
C VAL A 243 -25.11 14.90 1.06
N THR A 244 -24.75 15.85 0.20
CA THR A 244 -23.46 15.96 -0.50
C THR A 244 -22.55 17.04 0.11
N ALA A 245 -23.03 17.78 1.12
CA ALA A 245 -22.28 18.80 1.82
C ALA A 245 -21.08 18.23 2.61
N ALA A 246 -19.98 18.98 2.65
CA ALA A 246 -18.89 18.76 3.58
C ALA A 246 -18.97 19.82 4.70
N SER A 247 -19.11 19.40 5.95
CA SER A 247 -19.30 20.33 7.09
C SER A 247 -18.87 19.72 8.42
N ARG A 248 -18.35 20.53 9.34
CA ARG A 248 -18.14 20.08 10.74
C ARG A 248 -19.39 20.26 11.61
N SER A 249 -20.42 20.91 11.10
CA SER A 249 -21.70 21.12 11.78
C SER A 249 -22.62 19.91 11.64
N ASN A 250 -23.56 19.77 12.58
CA ASN A 250 -24.66 18.81 12.54
C ASN A 250 -25.86 19.31 11.69
N ASP A 251 -25.84 20.58 11.23
CA ASP A 251 -26.94 21.18 10.47
C ASP A 251 -27.41 20.34 9.26
N PRO A 252 -26.54 19.73 8.43
CA PRO A 252 -26.99 18.95 7.28
C PRO A 252 -27.88 17.76 7.67
N VAL A 253 -27.54 17.00 8.72
CA VAL A 253 -28.32 15.83 9.15
C VAL A 253 -29.61 16.24 9.85
N GLU A 254 -29.59 17.35 10.59
CA GLU A 254 -30.77 17.90 11.25
C GLU A 254 -31.78 18.43 10.25
N LEU A 255 -31.31 19.24 9.28
CA LEU A 255 -32.12 19.78 8.21
C LEU A 255 -32.72 18.66 7.37
N ALA A 256 -31.92 17.66 6.97
CA ALA A 256 -32.41 16.51 6.21
C ALA A 256 -33.58 15.81 6.93
N GLY A 257 -33.48 15.64 8.25
CA GLY A 257 -34.56 15.06 9.06
C GLY A 257 -35.82 15.94 9.15
N ARG A 258 -35.68 17.26 9.14
CA ARG A 258 -36.83 18.20 9.12
C ARG A 258 -37.56 18.15 7.78
N LEU A 259 -36.82 18.11 6.67
CA LEU A 259 -37.37 18.12 5.31
C LEU A 259 -38.00 16.79 4.89
N ALA A 260 -37.48 15.66 5.37
CA ALA A 260 -37.98 14.36 4.99
C ALA A 260 -39.40 14.10 5.51
N ARG A 261 -40.23 13.42 4.71
CA ARG A 261 -41.53 12.91 5.14
C ARG A 261 -41.39 11.76 6.14
N LYS A 262 -42.51 11.34 6.73
CA LYS A 262 -42.55 10.09 7.52
C LYS A 262 -42.11 8.92 6.63
N ARG A 263 -41.22 8.06 7.16
CA ARG A 263 -40.53 6.96 6.47
C ARG A 263 -39.66 7.39 5.28
N GLY A 264 -39.21 8.65 5.29
CA GLY A 264 -38.25 9.14 4.31
C GLY A 264 -36.85 8.58 4.52
N ARG A 265 -36.03 8.66 3.47
CA ARG A 265 -34.65 8.16 3.46
C ARG A 265 -33.65 9.33 3.45
N ILE A 266 -32.65 9.28 4.31
CA ILE A 266 -31.54 10.23 4.35
C ILE A 266 -30.29 9.51 3.88
N ILE A 267 -29.61 10.03 2.85
CA ILE A 267 -28.44 9.39 2.25
C ILE A 267 -27.22 10.27 2.51
N ALA A 268 -26.26 9.74 3.25
CA ALA A 268 -24.98 10.41 3.51
C ALA A 268 -24.00 10.10 2.38
N VAL A 269 -23.61 11.13 1.62
CA VAL A 269 -22.58 11.06 0.57
C VAL A 269 -21.37 11.93 0.95
N GLY A 270 -21.60 13.13 1.48
CA GLY A 270 -20.56 14.06 1.93
C GLY A 270 -19.97 13.74 3.31
N ASP A 271 -18.90 14.45 3.68
CA ASP A 271 -18.25 14.37 5.01
C ASP A 271 -18.86 15.41 5.96
N PHE A 272 -19.86 14.99 6.76
CA PHE A 272 -20.50 15.86 7.74
C PHE A 272 -20.68 15.20 9.12
N SER A 273 -20.92 16.01 10.16
CA SER A 273 -21.20 15.49 11.50
C SER A 273 -22.55 14.75 11.52
N MET A 274 -22.57 13.54 12.07
CA MET A 274 -23.72 12.63 12.06
C MET A 274 -24.25 12.35 13.48
N GLU A 275 -24.46 13.40 14.28
CA GLU A 275 -25.12 13.27 15.58
C GLU A 275 -26.65 13.25 15.38
N ILE A 276 -27.22 12.06 15.24
CA ILE A 276 -28.61 11.88 14.81
C ILE A 276 -29.61 12.42 15.86
N PRO A 277 -30.45 13.43 15.52
CA PRO A 277 -31.40 14.02 16.47
C PRO A 277 -32.63 13.11 16.64
N ARG A 278 -32.64 12.31 17.71
CA ARG A 278 -33.73 11.35 18.00
C ARG A 278 -35.12 11.97 17.97
N ARG A 279 -35.28 13.21 18.47
CA ARG A 279 -36.58 13.91 18.51
C ARG A 279 -37.20 14.11 17.12
N THR A 280 -36.38 14.28 16.10
CA THR A 280 -36.84 14.48 14.71
C THR A 280 -36.97 13.14 13.97
N TYR A 281 -35.99 12.24 14.14
CA TYR A 281 -35.91 11.00 13.37
C TYR A 281 -36.87 9.93 13.86
N TYR A 282 -37.03 9.79 15.19
CA TYR A 282 -37.79 8.70 15.78
C TYR A 282 -39.29 8.76 15.45
N PRO A 283 -40.01 9.89 15.60
CA PRO A 283 -41.45 9.93 15.29
C PRO A 283 -41.76 9.77 13.80
N LYS A 284 -40.79 10.11 12.94
CA LYS A 284 -40.88 9.99 11.49
C LYS A 284 -40.43 8.62 10.97
N GLU A 285 -39.89 7.72 11.79
CA GLU A 285 -39.32 6.44 11.33
C GLU A 285 -38.31 6.63 10.17
N LEU A 286 -37.45 7.65 10.26
CA LEU A 286 -36.50 7.96 9.19
C LEU A 286 -35.39 6.91 9.10
N GLN A 287 -34.96 6.63 7.87
CA GLN A 287 -33.83 5.74 7.59
C GLN A 287 -32.60 6.58 7.23
N LEU A 288 -31.48 6.40 7.95
CA LEU A 288 -30.19 6.94 7.52
C LEU A 288 -29.40 5.84 6.80
N ARG A 289 -28.94 6.12 5.59
CA ARG A 289 -28.17 5.21 4.73
C ARG A 289 -26.84 5.84 4.37
N LEU A 290 -25.76 5.06 4.46
CA LEU A 290 -24.41 5.53 4.14
C LEU A 290 -24.04 5.09 2.73
N SER A 291 -23.59 6.04 1.90
CA SER A 291 -23.12 5.76 0.54
C SER A 291 -21.60 5.57 0.51
N THR A 292 -21.15 4.36 0.19
CA THR A 292 -19.72 4.06 0.08
C THR A 292 -19.16 4.53 -1.26
N SER A 293 -18.58 5.73 -1.28
CA SER A 293 -17.85 6.29 -2.44
C SER A 293 -18.58 6.02 -3.77
N TYR A 294 -17.90 5.47 -4.78
CA TYR A 294 -18.44 5.13 -6.08
C TYR A 294 -19.05 3.72 -6.19
N GLY A 295 -19.28 3.01 -5.06
CA GLY A 295 -20.13 1.83 -4.99
C GLY A 295 -19.44 0.49 -4.68
N PRO A 296 -20.16 -0.63 -4.86
CA PRO A 296 -19.66 -1.99 -4.62
C PRO A 296 -18.35 -2.28 -5.39
N GLY A 297 -17.42 -2.97 -4.74
CA GLY A 297 -16.02 -3.12 -5.18
C GLY A 297 -15.07 -2.24 -4.37
N ARG A 298 -15.52 -1.08 -3.92
CA ARG A 298 -14.67 -0.17 -3.16
C ARG A 298 -14.28 -0.77 -1.81
N TYR A 299 -12.97 -0.74 -1.51
CA TYR A 299 -12.37 -1.34 -0.31
C TYR A 299 -12.38 -2.89 -0.32
N ASP A 300 -12.63 -3.52 -1.48
CA ASP A 300 -12.45 -4.95 -1.69
C ASP A 300 -11.22 -5.19 -2.59
N PRO A 301 -10.07 -5.61 -2.02
CA PRO A 301 -8.87 -5.89 -2.79
C PRO A 301 -9.06 -6.98 -3.85
N SER A 302 -10.00 -7.92 -3.67
CA SER A 302 -10.29 -8.95 -4.66
C SER A 302 -10.85 -8.32 -5.94
N TYR A 303 -11.70 -7.31 -5.77
CA TYR A 303 -12.27 -6.55 -6.88
C TYR A 303 -11.28 -5.51 -7.44
N GLU A 304 -10.78 -4.61 -6.58
CA GLU A 304 -9.96 -3.45 -6.98
C GLU A 304 -8.57 -3.88 -7.46
N GLU A 305 -7.90 -4.83 -6.78
CA GLU A 305 -6.50 -5.17 -7.06
C GLU A 305 -6.35 -6.49 -7.82
N LYS A 306 -7.10 -7.54 -7.44
CA LYS A 306 -7.05 -8.85 -8.11
C LYS A 306 -7.90 -8.93 -9.37
N GLY A 307 -8.73 -7.92 -9.65
CA GLY A 307 -9.54 -7.85 -10.86
C GLY A 307 -10.70 -8.86 -10.91
N GLN A 308 -11.11 -9.43 -9.78
CA GLN A 308 -12.21 -10.39 -9.69
C GLN A 308 -13.55 -9.65 -9.60
N ASP A 309 -14.35 -9.69 -10.65
CA ASP A 309 -15.68 -9.08 -10.65
C ASP A 309 -16.67 -9.91 -9.82
N TYR A 310 -17.69 -9.25 -9.29
CA TYR A 310 -18.81 -9.92 -8.65
C TYR A 310 -19.70 -10.58 -9.70
N PRO A 311 -20.34 -11.71 -9.37
CA PRO A 311 -21.27 -12.31 -10.32
C PRO A 311 -22.41 -11.34 -10.62
N TYR A 312 -22.56 -11.02 -11.90
CA TYR A 312 -23.36 -9.90 -12.39
C TYR A 312 -24.82 -9.91 -11.89
N ALA A 313 -25.41 -11.10 -11.73
CA ALA A 313 -26.79 -11.28 -11.26
C ALA A 313 -27.01 -10.84 -9.79
N TYR A 314 -25.98 -10.87 -8.95
CA TYR A 314 -26.09 -10.52 -7.52
C TYR A 314 -25.67 -9.07 -7.26
N VAL A 315 -24.63 -8.61 -7.95
CA VAL A 315 -24.16 -7.22 -7.85
C VAL A 315 -24.21 -6.64 -9.25
N ARG A 316 -25.32 -5.99 -9.61
CA ARG A 316 -25.53 -5.40 -10.94
C ARG A 316 -24.66 -4.17 -11.20
N PHE A 317 -24.33 -3.43 -10.14
CA PHE A 317 -23.73 -2.10 -10.22
C PHE A 317 -22.50 -2.02 -9.31
N THR A 318 -21.34 -2.32 -9.87
CA THR A 318 -20.04 -2.08 -9.24
C THR A 318 -19.55 -0.67 -9.55
N GLU A 319 -18.45 -0.27 -8.91
CA GLU A 319 -17.73 0.96 -9.24
C GLU A 319 -17.47 1.17 -10.73
N GLN A 320 -16.99 0.14 -11.42
CA GLN A 320 -16.77 0.18 -12.86
C GLN A 320 -18.06 0.43 -13.63
N ARG A 321 -19.13 -0.28 -13.25
CA ARG A 321 -20.43 -0.20 -13.93
C ARG A 321 -21.20 1.08 -13.60
N ASN A 322 -20.97 1.67 -12.43
CA ASN A 322 -21.42 3.02 -12.09
C ASN A 322 -20.72 4.05 -12.99
N MET A 323 -19.39 3.97 -13.16
CA MET A 323 -18.66 4.84 -14.11
C MET A 323 -19.17 4.69 -15.55
N ALA A 324 -19.33 3.46 -16.03
CA ALA A 324 -19.89 3.19 -17.35
C ALA A 324 -21.29 3.80 -17.52
N SER A 325 -22.16 3.65 -16.52
CA SER A 325 -23.50 4.25 -16.53
C SER A 325 -23.43 5.79 -16.59
N CYS A 326 -22.44 6.41 -15.95
CA CYS A 326 -22.24 7.86 -16.03
C CYS A 326 -21.82 8.29 -17.43
N LEU A 327 -20.89 7.56 -18.06
CA LEU A 327 -20.46 7.83 -19.44
C LEU A 327 -21.61 7.65 -20.44
N ASP A 328 -22.46 6.63 -20.26
CA ASP A 328 -23.68 6.47 -21.07
C ASP A 328 -24.62 7.68 -20.94
N LEU A 329 -24.82 8.19 -19.71
CA LEU A 329 -25.64 9.39 -19.49
C LEU A 329 -25.02 10.67 -20.08
N MET A 330 -23.68 10.75 -20.12
CA MET A 330 -22.97 11.85 -20.80
C MET A 330 -23.19 11.76 -22.31
N ARG A 331 -23.03 10.57 -22.90
CA ARG A 331 -23.28 10.31 -24.32
C ARG A 331 -24.70 10.73 -24.72
N ASP A 332 -25.67 10.39 -23.89
CA ASP A 332 -27.08 10.68 -24.14
C ASP A 332 -27.44 12.16 -23.83
N GLY A 333 -26.47 12.99 -23.41
CA GLY A 333 -26.65 14.41 -23.08
C GLY A 333 -27.45 14.69 -21.80
N ARG A 334 -27.70 13.65 -21.00
CA ARG A 334 -28.48 13.69 -19.75
C ARG A 334 -27.64 14.02 -18.53
N LEU A 335 -26.31 13.88 -18.65
CA LEU A 335 -25.33 14.32 -17.66
C LEU A 335 -24.30 15.22 -18.35
N LYS A 336 -24.30 16.51 -18.02
CA LYS A 336 -23.43 17.52 -18.62
C LYS A 336 -22.32 17.90 -17.63
N ILE A 337 -21.07 17.72 -18.05
CA ILE A 337 -19.90 17.98 -17.21
C ILE A 337 -19.25 19.31 -17.55
N THR A 338 -19.24 19.70 -18.83
CA THR A 338 -18.65 20.98 -19.27
C THR A 338 -19.08 22.18 -18.41
N PRO A 339 -20.37 22.39 -18.06
CA PRO A 339 -20.79 23.51 -17.21
C PRO A 339 -20.25 23.48 -15.76
N LEU A 340 -19.75 22.32 -15.31
CA LEU A 340 -19.22 22.12 -13.96
C LEU A 340 -17.71 22.36 -13.89
N ILE A 341 -17.04 22.50 -15.04
CA ILE A 341 -15.62 22.83 -15.15
C ILE A 341 -15.49 24.34 -15.06
N SER A 342 -15.12 24.85 -13.88
CA SER A 342 -14.96 26.30 -13.70
C SER A 342 -13.58 26.80 -14.11
N HIS A 343 -12.56 25.94 -14.07
CA HIS A 343 -11.19 26.29 -14.47
C HIS A 343 -10.54 25.16 -15.27
N ARG A 344 -9.68 25.55 -16.20
CA ARG A 344 -8.81 24.65 -16.95
C ARG A 344 -7.38 25.14 -16.82
N TYR A 345 -6.47 24.24 -16.44
CA TYR A 345 -5.05 24.52 -16.30
C TYR A 345 -4.22 23.51 -17.10
N PRO A 346 -3.22 23.95 -17.87
CA PRO A 346 -2.16 23.07 -18.32
C PRO A 346 -1.49 22.37 -17.13
N PHE A 347 -1.16 21.08 -17.25
CA PHE A 347 -0.65 20.28 -16.15
C PHE A 347 0.69 20.80 -15.58
N ASN A 348 1.52 21.43 -16.42
CA ASN A 348 2.75 22.09 -15.98
C ASN A 348 2.50 23.27 -15.01
N GLN A 349 1.28 23.82 -14.99
CA GLN A 349 0.82 24.88 -14.08
C GLN A 349 -0.09 24.33 -12.97
N ALA A 350 -0.13 23.01 -12.74
CA ALA A 350 -1.04 22.42 -11.78
C ALA A 350 -0.88 22.98 -10.35
N LEU A 351 0.31 23.43 -9.95
CA LEU A 351 0.50 24.06 -8.64
C LEU A 351 -0.33 25.35 -8.47
N GLU A 352 -0.57 26.11 -9.54
CA GLU A 352 -1.43 27.30 -9.53
C GLU A 352 -2.90 26.92 -9.34
N ALA A 353 -3.37 25.85 -10.00
CA ALA A 353 -4.70 25.28 -9.77
C ALA A 353 -4.93 24.94 -8.29
N TYR A 354 -3.91 24.41 -7.61
CA TYR A 354 -3.98 24.13 -6.18
C TYR A 354 -3.90 25.38 -5.30
N GLN A 355 -3.27 26.47 -5.75
CA GLN A 355 -3.29 27.74 -5.01
C GLN A 355 -4.72 28.31 -4.94
N LEU A 356 -5.53 28.15 -5.98
CA LEU A 356 -6.95 28.55 -5.96
C LEU A 356 -7.77 27.82 -4.88
N LEU A 357 -7.37 26.60 -4.52
CA LEU A 357 -8.07 25.82 -3.49
C LEU A 357 -7.83 26.35 -2.07
N ASP A 358 -6.80 27.20 -1.87
CA ASP A 358 -6.50 27.79 -0.56
C ASP A 358 -7.61 28.77 -0.15
N SER A 359 -8.03 28.70 1.11
CA SER A 359 -9.10 29.55 1.66
C SER A 359 -8.84 31.06 1.54
N LYS A 360 -7.59 31.47 1.27
CA LYS A 360 -7.17 32.86 1.07
C LYS A 360 -7.40 33.39 -0.34
N SER A 361 -7.70 32.53 -1.33
CA SER A 361 -7.92 32.96 -2.71
C SER A 361 -9.20 33.78 -2.89
N GLY A 362 -10.15 33.69 -1.95
CA GLY A 362 -11.47 34.32 -2.04
C GLY A 362 -12.41 33.65 -3.06
N GLU A 363 -11.86 32.87 -3.98
CA GLU A 363 -12.58 32.15 -5.01
C GLU A 363 -12.90 30.70 -4.58
N ARG A 364 -14.06 30.20 -5.01
CA ARG A 364 -14.49 28.82 -4.75
C ARG A 364 -14.76 28.12 -6.09
N PRO A 365 -13.74 27.47 -6.68
CA PRO A 365 -13.93 26.72 -7.91
C PRO A 365 -14.89 25.56 -7.69
N LEU A 366 -15.64 25.20 -8.73
CA LEU A 366 -16.59 24.08 -8.71
C LEU A 366 -15.90 22.78 -9.11
N GLY A 367 -15.19 22.80 -10.23
CA GLY A 367 -14.36 21.73 -10.73
C GLY A 367 -13.18 22.30 -11.50
N ILE A 368 -11.99 21.72 -11.33
CA ILE A 368 -10.79 22.14 -12.03
C ILE A 368 -10.31 20.97 -12.90
N LEU A 369 -10.11 21.24 -14.18
CA LEU A 369 -9.57 20.28 -15.13
C LEU A 369 -8.08 20.55 -15.35
N LEU A 370 -7.25 19.52 -15.23
CA LEU A 370 -5.85 19.56 -15.61
C LEU A 370 -5.69 18.96 -17.02
N ASP A 371 -5.14 19.73 -17.94
CA ASP A 371 -4.90 19.36 -19.34
C ASP A 371 -3.42 18.97 -19.54
N TYR A 372 -3.18 17.75 -19.99
CA TYR A 372 -1.84 17.21 -20.18
C TYR A 372 -1.28 17.42 -21.60
N GLY A 373 -2.05 18.05 -22.49
CA GLY A 373 -1.66 18.32 -23.87
C GLY A 373 -1.46 17.05 -24.71
N CYS A 374 -2.08 15.93 -24.29
CA CYS A 374 -1.91 14.63 -24.95
C CYS A 374 -2.66 14.61 -26.28
N ALA A 375 -1.93 14.59 -27.39
CA ALA A 375 -2.50 14.35 -28.72
C ALA A 375 -2.52 12.84 -29.02
N PRO A 376 -3.51 12.34 -29.80
CA PRO A 376 -3.57 10.93 -30.23
C PRO A 376 -2.30 10.43 -30.96
N GLN A 377 -1.46 11.35 -31.45
CA GLN A 377 -0.26 11.07 -32.24
C GLN A 377 1.06 11.23 -31.46
N ASP A 378 1.01 11.55 -30.17
CA ASP A 378 2.24 11.74 -29.42
C ASP A 378 3.04 10.42 -29.35
N PRO A 379 4.32 10.41 -29.77
CA PRO A 379 5.11 9.19 -29.76
C PRO A 379 5.25 8.66 -28.33
N ILE A 380 4.98 7.36 -28.19
CA ILE A 380 5.16 6.58 -26.97
C ILE A 380 6.66 6.50 -26.69
N ARG A 381 7.22 7.47 -25.98
CA ARG A 381 8.59 7.37 -25.48
C ARG A 381 8.57 6.46 -24.26
N GLN A 382 9.31 5.35 -24.31
CA GLN A 382 9.76 4.68 -23.09
C GLN A 382 10.38 5.75 -22.19
N ALA A 383 9.85 5.90 -20.97
CA ALA A 383 10.29 6.96 -20.09
C ALA A 383 11.81 6.79 -19.84
N PRO A 384 12.62 7.82 -20.11
CA PRO A 384 14.05 7.70 -19.92
C PRO A 384 14.34 7.50 -18.43
N LEU A 385 15.36 6.71 -18.16
CA LEU A 385 15.94 6.51 -16.84
C LEU A 385 16.26 7.89 -16.24
N VAL A 386 15.57 8.28 -15.17
CA VAL A 386 15.81 9.58 -14.53
C VAL A 386 17.13 9.46 -13.78
N THR A 387 18.17 9.99 -14.41
CA THR A 387 19.52 10.01 -13.86
C THR A 387 19.74 11.40 -13.30
N ILE A 388 19.98 11.51 -12.00
CA ILE A 388 20.48 12.76 -11.42
C ILE A 388 21.94 12.85 -11.86
N GLU A 389 22.26 13.88 -12.65
CA GLU A 389 23.60 14.06 -13.25
C GLU A 389 24.70 13.91 -12.19
N SER A 390 25.50 12.86 -12.37
CA SER A 390 26.82 12.69 -11.75
C SER A 390 27.72 12.10 -12.82
N PRO A 391 28.96 12.60 -12.99
CA PRO A 391 29.84 12.16 -14.06
C PRO A 391 30.31 10.74 -13.79
N ALA A 392 29.80 9.76 -14.54
CA ALA A 392 30.25 8.38 -14.46
C ALA A 392 30.78 7.95 -15.83
N GLU A 393 32.09 7.70 -15.88
CA GLU A 393 32.80 7.09 -17.01
C GLU A 393 32.23 5.71 -17.35
N LYS A 394 32.10 5.46 -18.65
CA LYS A 394 31.67 4.18 -19.22
C LYS A 394 32.77 3.14 -18.98
N ALA A 395 32.52 2.18 -18.10
CA ALA A 395 33.38 1.01 -17.94
C ALA A 395 32.94 -0.10 -18.91
N GLU A 396 33.91 -0.70 -19.60
CA GLU A 396 33.70 -1.83 -20.51
C GLU A 396 33.34 -3.13 -19.76
N ILE A 397 32.52 -3.94 -20.43
CA ILE A 397 31.89 -5.15 -19.90
C ILE A 397 32.91 -6.30 -19.92
N SER A 398 33.18 -6.89 -18.75
CA SER A 398 33.80 -8.20 -18.63
C SER A 398 33.00 -9.03 -17.64
N PRO A 399 32.74 -10.33 -17.90
CA PRO A 399 31.95 -11.16 -16.99
C PRO A 399 32.63 -11.24 -15.62
N ILE A 400 31.85 -10.98 -14.56
CA ILE A 400 32.26 -11.01 -13.15
C ILE A 400 32.45 -12.47 -12.74
N ARG A 401 33.53 -13.10 -13.21
CA ARG A 401 34.04 -14.35 -12.64
C ARG A 401 35.13 -13.96 -11.65
N SER A 402 34.81 -14.06 -10.36
CA SER A 402 35.76 -14.08 -9.24
C SER A 402 36.83 -12.98 -9.22
N ARG A 403 36.48 -11.73 -9.55
CA ARG A 403 37.40 -10.60 -9.38
C ARG A 403 37.17 -9.92 -8.03
N LYS A 404 38.27 -9.63 -7.34
CA LYS A 404 38.32 -8.70 -6.21
C LYS A 404 37.72 -7.35 -6.67
N LEU A 405 36.63 -6.91 -6.04
CA LEU A 405 36.00 -5.62 -6.35
C LEU A 405 36.51 -4.55 -5.39
N ASP A 406 37.19 -3.50 -5.88
CA ASP A 406 37.65 -2.38 -5.03
C ASP A 406 36.47 -1.53 -4.52
N SER A 407 35.39 -1.45 -5.30
CA SER A 407 34.12 -0.85 -4.89
C SER A 407 32.94 -1.60 -5.50
N ILE A 408 31.84 -1.72 -4.77
CA ILE A 408 30.63 -2.43 -5.21
C ILE A 408 29.58 -1.41 -5.61
N ARG A 409 29.07 -1.51 -6.83
CA ARG A 409 27.91 -0.75 -7.32
C ARG A 409 26.66 -1.60 -7.10
N LEU A 410 25.83 -1.15 -6.16
CA LEU A 410 24.63 -1.85 -5.71
C LEU A 410 23.39 -1.35 -6.45
N GLY A 411 22.66 -2.27 -7.06
CA GLY A 411 21.27 -2.11 -7.46
C GLY A 411 20.33 -2.46 -6.32
N ILE A 412 19.22 -1.74 -6.17
CA ILE A 412 18.21 -1.99 -5.13
C ILE A 412 16.88 -2.24 -5.81
N LEU A 413 16.29 -3.40 -5.57
CA LEU A 413 14.97 -3.78 -6.05
C LEU A 413 14.01 -3.89 -4.86
N GLY A 414 13.09 -2.93 -4.78
CA GLY A 414 12.19 -2.77 -3.65
C GLY A 414 12.78 -1.91 -2.53
N ALA A 415 12.16 -0.77 -2.27
CA ALA A 415 12.45 0.07 -1.11
C ALA A 415 11.20 0.26 -0.25
N GLY A 416 10.63 -0.88 0.19
CA GLY A 416 9.57 -0.87 1.18
C GLY A 416 10.02 -0.25 2.50
N GLN A 417 9.09 -0.09 3.44
CA GLN A 417 9.34 0.54 4.74
C GLN A 417 10.51 -0.11 5.51
N PHE A 418 10.66 -1.44 5.39
CA PHE A 418 11.77 -2.15 6.02
C PHE A 418 13.11 -1.80 5.37
N ALA A 419 13.25 -1.94 4.05
CA ALA A 419 14.49 -1.62 3.35
C ALA A 419 14.90 -0.15 3.56
N ALA A 420 13.98 0.79 3.35
CA ALA A 420 14.25 2.22 3.49
C ALA A 420 14.53 2.63 4.96
N GLY A 421 13.95 1.94 5.94
CA GLY A 421 14.13 2.24 7.36
C GLY A 421 15.29 1.52 8.04
N VAL A 422 15.70 0.34 7.54
CA VAL A 422 16.65 -0.55 8.22
C VAL A 422 17.90 -0.81 7.37
N LEU A 423 17.72 -1.26 6.12
CA LEU A 423 18.83 -1.73 5.28
C LEU A 423 19.60 -0.56 4.66
N LEU A 424 18.93 0.33 3.92
CA LEU A 424 19.59 1.43 3.19
C LEU A 424 20.41 2.37 4.10
N PRO A 425 19.94 2.77 5.31
CA PRO A 425 20.75 3.56 6.23
C PRO A 425 22.03 2.88 6.71
N ARG A 426 22.04 1.54 6.76
CA ARG A 426 23.23 0.76 7.14
C ARG A 426 24.17 0.61 5.95
N ILE A 427 23.63 0.26 4.78
CA ILE A 427 24.40 0.14 3.52
C ILE A 427 25.13 1.44 3.20
N ALA A 428 24.48 2.60 3.38
CA ALA A 428 25.08 3.91 3.15
C ALA A 428 26.35 4.19 3.99
N LYS A 429 26.55 3.44 5.08
CA LYS A 429 27.71 3.57 5.98
C LYS A 429 28.83 2.58 5.67
N ILE A 430 28.59 1.58 4.79
CA ILE A 430 29.58 0.54 4.47
C ILE A 430 30.59 1.09 3.48
N PRO A 431 31.90 1.16 3.83
CA PRO A 431 32.91 1.72 2.96
C PRO A 431 32.99 0.99 1.62
N GLY A 432 33.08 1.76 0.53
CA GLY A 432 33.21 1.26 -0.84
C GLY A 432 32.01 0.46 -1.37
N VAL A 433 30.82 0.69 -0.82
CA VAL A 433 29.55 0.32 -1.44
C VAL A 433 28.88 1.60 -1.94
N LYS A 434 28.51 1.63 -3.22
CA LYS A 434 27.85 2.75 -3.87
C LYS A 434 26.46 2.30 -4.32
N MET A 435 25.41 2.83 -3.71
CA MET A 435 24.05 2.63 -4.17
C MET A 435 23.87 3.35 -5.52
N ALA A 436 23.83 2.59 -6.61
CA ALA A 436 23.89 3.13 -7.96
C ALA A 436 22.51 3.28 -8.60
N ARG A 437 21.61 2.32 -8.37
CA ARG A 437 20.26 2.34 -8.95
C ARG A 437 19.20 1.80 -8.00
N LEU A 438 18.05 2.46 -7.94
CA LEU A 438 16.89 2.04 -7.17
C LEU A 438 15.68 1.76 -8.09
N VAL A 439 15.09 0.58 -7.98
CA VAL A 439 13.85 0.22 -8.66
C VAL A 439 12.77 -0.07 -7.65
N THR A 440 11.60 0.56 -7.81
CA THR A 440 10.41 0.26 -7.01
C THR A 440 9.17 0.25 -7.89
N ALA A 441 8.10 -0.45 -7.47
CA ALA A 441 6.85 -0.50 -8.22
C ALA A 441 6.15 0.87 -8.40
N ARG A 442 6.49 1.89 -7.58
CA ARG A 442 5.82 3.20 -7.60
C ARG A 442 6.83 4.33 -7.79
N GLY A 443 6.65 5.12 -8.86
CA GLY A 443 7.60 6.17 -9.23
C GLY A 443 7.86 7.20 -8.12
N ALA A 444 6.81 7.63 -7.44
CA ALA A 444 6.92 8.54 -6.29
C ALA A 444 7.77 7.97 -5.14
N SER A 445 7.64 6.68 -4.85
CA SER A 445 8.43 6.02 -3.80
C SER A 445 9.90 5.88 -4.22
N ALA A 446 10.16 5.63 -5.52
CA ALA A 446 11.50 5.55 -6.08
C ALA A 446 12.23 6.90 -5.97
N GLU A 447 11.60 8.00 -6.44
CA GLU A 447 12.19 9.35 -6.38
C GLU A 447 12.49 9.77 -4.94
N ALA A 448 11.53 9.62 -4.04
CA ALA A 448 11.67 10.05 -2.65
C ALA A 448 12.82 9.34 -1.94
N THR A 449 12.93 8.02 -2.14
CA THR A 449 13.97 7.20 -1.53
C THR A 449 15.33 7.47 -2.17
N ALA A 450 15.39 7.57 -3.50
CA ALA A 450 16.63 7.88 -4.21
C ALA A 450 17.20 9.23 -3.76
N ARG A 451 16.36 10.26 -3.68
CA ARG A 451 16.75 11.58 -3.18
C ARG A 451 17.22 11.55 -1.73
N ARG A 452 16.52 10.81 -0.86
CA ARG A 452 16.90 10.67 0.57
C ARG A 452 18.30 10.08 0.75
N PHE A 453 18.67 9.12 -0.08
CA PHE A 453 19.95 8.39 0.04
C PHE A 453 21.01 8.81 -0.99
N GLY A 454 20.72 9.82 -1.83
CA GLY A 454 21.64 10.29 -2.88
C GLY A 454 21.92 9.25 -3.97
N ILE A 455 20.94 8.40 -4.28
CA ILE A 455 21.07 7.35 -5.31
C ILE A 455 20.90 8.00 -6.70
N PRO A 456 21.88 7.89 -7.60
CA PRO A 456 21.90 8.69 -8.84
C PRO A 456 20.89 8.20 -9.88
N GLY A 457 20.55 6.92 -9.93
CA GLY A 457 19.56 6.37 -10.86
C GLY A 457 18.35 5.78 -10.14
N PHE A 458 17.14 6.04 -10.66
CA PHE A 458 15.94 5.37 -10.17
C PHE A 458 14.93 5.08 -11.30
N SER A 459 14.19 3.98 -11.14
CA SER A 459 13.23 3.49 -12.15
C SER A 459 12.05 2.72 -11.50
N CYS A 460 11.07 2.36 -12.33
CA CYS A 460 10.04 1.38 -12.02
C CYS A 460 10.15 0.09 -12.85
N GLN A 461 11.17 -0.03 -13.70
CA GLN A 461 11.41 -1.19 -14.55
C GLN A 461 12.55 -2.04 -13.98
N GLU A 462 12.29 -3.31 -13.71
CA GLU A 462 13.29 -4.23 -13.16
C GLU A 462 14.47 -4.47 -14.12
N GLU A 463 14.19 -4.46 -15.42
CA GLU A 463 15.17 -4.65 -16.49
C GLU A 463 16.31 -3.63 -16.44
N ASP A 464 16.05 -2.44 -15.90
CA ASP A 464 17.07 -1.41 -15.71
C ASP A 464 18.15 -1.84 -14.69
N LEU A 465 17.90 -2.81 -13.82
CA LEU A 465 18.94 -3.37 -12.94
C LEU A 465 19.68 -4.52 -13.61
N TYR A 466 18.95 -5.37 -14.35
CA TYR A 466 19.50 -6.58 -14.97
C TYR A 466 20.42 -6.23 -16.14
N SER A 467 20.01 -5.29 -16.97
CA SER A 467 20.73 -4.88 -18.18
C SER A 467 21.89 -3.91 -17.93
N ASP A 468 22.00 -3.29 -16.75
CA ASP A 468 23.07 -2.33 -16.45
C ASP A 468 24.39 -3.06 -16.17
N PRO A 469 25.41 -2.96 -17.05
CA PRO A 469 26.69 -3.63 -16.83
C PRO A 469 27.46 -3.06 -15.63
N GLY A 470 27.16 -1.83 -15.20
CA GLY A 470 27.79 -1.19 -14.07
C GLY A 470 27.21 -1.59 -12.71
N ILE A 471 26.24 -2.49 -12.64
CA ILE A 471 25.74 -3.06 -11.37
C ILE A 471 26.47 -4.38 -11.09
N ASP A 472 27.06 -4.51 -9.91
CA ASP A 472 27.78 -5.72 -9.48
C ASP A 472 26.89 -6.65 -8.65
N ALA A 473 26.04 -6.06 -7.81
CA ALA A 473 25.16 -6.78 -6.90
C ALA A 473 23.76 -6.14 -6.85
N ILE A 474 22.74 -6.94 -6.54
CA ILE A 474 21.35 -6.50 -6.35
C ILE A 474 20.87 -6.85 -4.94
N LEU A 475 20.35 -5.86 -4.23
CA LEU A 475 19.54 -6.03 -3.01
C LEU A 475 18.07 -6.22 -3.39
N ILE A 476 17.47 -7.36 -3.08
CA ILE A 476 16.06 -7.65 -3.30
C ILE A 476 15.31 -7.58 -1.96
N ALA A 477 14.41 -6.60 -1.83
CA ALA A 477 13.57 -6.38 -0.66
C ALA A 477 12.11 -6.10 -1.07
N THR A 478 11.59 -6.97 -1.94
CA THR A 478 10.24 -6.92 -2.52
C THR A 478 9.27 -7.78 -1.69
N ARG A 479 8.11 -8.12 -2.26
CA ARG A 479 7.14 -9.01 -1.61
C ARG A 479 7.56 -10.47 -1.85
N HIS A 480 7.23 -11.37 -0.92
CA HIS A 480 7.77 -12.74 -0.89
C HIS A 480 7.59 -13.52 -2.20
N HIS A 481 6.40 -13.45 -2.81
CA HIS A 481 6.11 -14.12 -4.10
C HIS A 481 6.98 -13.65 -5.29
N LEU A 482 7.66 -12.51 -5.19
CA LEU A 482 8.54 -12.01 -6.24
C LEU A 482 9.99 -12.46 -6.07
N HIS A 483 10.38 -12.94 -4.88
CA HIS A 483 11.79 -13.20 -4.57
C HIS A 483 12.42 -14.22 -5.51
N ALA A 484 11.81 -15.38 -5.71
CA ALA A 484 12.39 -16.45 -6.51
C ALA A 484 12.67 -16.03 -7.96
N SER A 485 11.66 -15.46 -8.62
CA SER A 485 11.82 -14.99 -10.00
C SER A 485 12.84 -13.86 -10.14
N GLN A 486 12.88 -12.92 -9.20
CA GLN A 486 13.83 -11.81 -9.21
C GLN A 486 15.27 -12.26 -8.92
N VAL A 487 15.46 -13.20 -7.99
CA VAL A 487 16.75 -13.82 -7.67
C VAL A 487 17.30 -14.54 -8.90
N ILE A 488 16.49 -15.40 -9.52
CA ILE A 488 16.88 -16.17 -10.72
C ILE A 488 17.29 -15.21 -11.85
N ARG A 489 16.48 -14.18 -12.12
CA ARG A 489 16.79 -13.17 -13.14
C ARG A 489 18.08 -12.40 -12.85
N ALA A 490 18.29 -11.97 -11.60
CA ALA A 490 19.49 -11.26 -11.18
C ALA A 490 20.76 -12.12 -11.39
N LEU A 491 20.75 -13.37 -10.92
CA LEU A 491 21.87 -14.29 -11.06
C LEU A 491 22.17 -14.60 -12.53
N ARG A 492 21.15 -14.88 -13.34
CA ARG A 492 21.30 -15.11 -14.80
C ARG A 492 21.83 -13.89 -15.55
N SER A 493 21.60 -12.69 -15.03
CA SER A 493 22.13 -11.43 -15.56
C SER A 493 23.55 -11.12 -15.07
N GLY A 494 24.21 -12.07 -14.39
CA GLY A 494 25.59 -11.93 -13.95
C GLY A 494 25.76 -11.11 -12.67
N LYS A 495 24.71 -10.95 -11.85
CA LYS A 495 24.72 -10.09 -10.65
C LYS A 495 24.76 -10.92 -9.37
N HIS A 496 25.60 -10.52 -8.41
CA HIS A 496 25.51 -11.06 -7.05
C HIS A 496 24.19 -10.63 -6.39
N VAL A 497 23.67 -11.42 -5.45
CA VAL A 497 22.34 -11.15 -4.87
C VAL A 497 22.36 -11.21 -3.35
N PHE A 498 21.80 -10.17 -2.73
CA PHE A 498 21.31 -10.22 -1.37
C PHE A 498 19.78 -10.16 -1.43
N VAL A 499 19.09 -11.15 -0.86
CA VAL A 499 17.62 -11.19 -0.85
C VAL A 499 17.10 -11.25 0.58
N GLU A 500 16.12 -10.40 0.89
CA GLU A 500 15.41 -10.48 2.17
C GLU A 500 14.66 -11.80 2.31
N LYS A 501 14.45 -12.25 3.55
CA LYS A 501 13.74 -13.50 3.80
C LYS A 501 12.21 -13.36 3.61
N PRO A 502 11.51 -14.44 3.24
CA PRO A 502 12.01 -15.78 2.90
C PRO A 502 12.66 -15.80 1.51
N LEU A 503 13.51 -16.80 1.24
CA LEU A 503 14.12 -16.96 -0.07
C LEU A 503 13.08 -17.26 -1.18
N ALA A 504 12.04 -18.04 -0.86
CA ALA A 504 11.00 -18.46 -1.79
C ALA A 504 9.70 -18.82 -1.04
N MET A 505 8.62 -19.05 -1.80
CA MET A 505 7.29 -19.39 -1.27
C MET A 505 7.06 -20.89 -1.13
N ASN A 506 7.81 -21.72 -1.88
CA ASN A 506 7.62 -23.17 -1.91
C ASN A 506 8.93 -23.91 -2.24
N LEU A 507 8.90 -25.24 -2.13
CA LEU A 507 10.07 -26.10 -2.36
C LEU A 507 10.55 -26.08 -3.82
N GLN A 508 9.63 -26.00 -4.79
CA GLN A 508 9.99 -25.98 -6.21
C GLN A 508 10.83 -24.75 -6.55
N GLU A 509 10.39 -23.57 -6.12
CA GLU A 509 11.15 -22.32 -6.30
C GLU A 509 12.55 -22.39 -5.66
N LEU A 510 12.68 -23.04 -4.49
CA LEU A 510 13.98 -23.23 -3.85
C LEU A 510 14.93 -24.12 -4.67
N GLU A 511 14.39 -25.15 -5.33
CA GLU A 511 15.16 -26.03 -6.23
C GLU A 511 15.62 -25.29 -7.48
N GLU A 512 14.74 -24.49 -8.08
CA GLU A 512 15.07 -23.65 -9.24
C GLU A 512 16.18 -22.64 -8.90
N ILE A 513 16.12 -21.99 -7.74
CA ILE A 513 17.18 -21.08 -7.27
C ILE A 513 18.50 -21.83 -7.06
N ALA A 514 18.46 -23.00 -6.41
CA ALA A 514 19.66 -23.79 -6.14
C ALA A 514 20.39 -24.17 -7.44
N GLN A 515 19.65 -24.61 -8.45
CA GLN A 515 20.20 -24.91 -9.77
C GLN A 515 20.91 -23.69 -10.38
N VAL A 516 20.27 -22.51 -10.34
CA VAL A 516 20.85 -21.29 -10.92
C VAL A 516 22.09 -20.81 -10.17
N VAL A 517 22.14 -20.96 -8.84
CA VAL A 517 23.34 -20.65 -8.05
C VAL A 517 24.50 -21.56 -8.44
N GLU A 518 24.26 -22.87 -8.59
CA GLU A 518 25.27 -23.83 -9.04
C GLU A 518 25.76 -23.55 -10.47
N GLU A 519 24.84 -23.23 -11.39
CA GLU A 519 25.17 -22.90 -12.78
C GLU A 519 25.99 -21.61 -12.92
N THR A 520 25.67 -20.58 -12.14
CA THR A 520 26.29 -19.26 -12.25
C THR A 520 27.56 -19.13 -11.43
N GLY A 521 27.64 -19.85 -10.30
CA GLY A 521 28.73 -19.71 -9.31
C GLY A 521 28.76 -18.34 -8.62
N LEU A 522 27.68 -17.55 -8.72
CA LEU A 522 27.58 -16.22 -8.11
C LEU A 522 27.11 -16.31 -6.66
N THR A 523 27.60 -15.40 -5.82
CA THR A 523 27.15 -15.27 -4.44
C THR A 523 25.67 -14.87 -4.35
N LEU A 524 24.88 -15.71 -3.68
CA LEU A 524 23.53 -15.42 -3.19
C LEU A 524 23.54 -15.50 -1.65
N MET A 525 23.06 -14.45 -0.99
CA MET A 525 22.89 -14.41 0.46
C MET A 525 21.45 -14.06 0.83
N VAL A 526 20.89 -14.80 1.80
CA VAL A 526 19.55 -14.54 2.34
C VAL A 526 19.66 -13.72 3.62
N GLY A 527 18.73 -12.80 3.86
CA GLY A 527 18.65 -11.93 5.04
C GLY A 527 18.38 -12.62 6.39
N PHE A 528 19.13 -13.67 6.73
CA PHE A 528 19.11 -14.32 8.04
C PHE A 528 19.99 -13.60 9.09
N ASN A 529 19.62 -12.35 9.36
CA ASN A 529 20.37 -11.41 10.17
C ASN A 529 20.76 -11.92 11.59
N ARG A 530 19.93 -12.78 12.20
CA ARG A 530 20.09 -13.21 13.61
C ARG A 530 21.40 -13.94 13.89
N ARG A 531 22.01 -14.58 12.89
CA ARG A 531 23.34 -15.23 13.03
C ARG A 531 24.46 -14.22 13.34
N TYR A 532 24.30 -13.01 12.84
CA TYR A 532 25.26 -11.91 12.97
C TYR A 532 25.05 -11.08 14.23
N ALA A 533 23.99 -11.36 15.01
CA ALA A 533 23.77 -10.65 16.27
C ALA A 533 24.90 -10.95 17.27
N PRO A 534 25.49 -9.92 17.93
CA PRO A 534 26.64 -10.12 18.84
C PRO A 534 26.36 -11.14 19.94
N LEU A 535 25.20 -11.05 20.58
CA LEU A 535 24.81 -11.99 21.65
C LEU A 535 24.54 -13.40 21.13
N SER A 536 24.03 -13.56 19.90
CA SER A 536 23.86 -14.88 19.28
C SER A 536 25.20 -15.53 18.97
N SER A 537 26.14 -14.77 18.40
CA SER A 537 27.49 -15.26 18.12
C SER A 537 28.24 -15.62 19.41
N ARG A 538 28.06 -14.85 20.49
CA ARG A 538 28.64 -15.15 21.81
C ARG A 538 28.02 -16.40 22.45
N LEU A 539 26.71 -16.59 22.33
CA LEU A 539 26.04 -17.81 22.76
C LEU A 539 26.63 -19.03 22.02
N LYS A 540 26.73 -18.97 20.69
CA LYS A 540 27.34 -20.05 19.89
C LYS A 540 28.77 -20.36 20.34
N ALA A 541 29.59 -19.33 20.51
CA ALA A 541 30.98 -19.47 20.94
C ALA A 541 31.09 -20.10 22.34
N TRP A 542 30.16 -19.78 23.25
CA TRP A 542 30.15 -20.33 24.61
C TRP A 542 29.95 -21.85 24.67
N PHE A 543 29.20 -22.41 23.72
CA PHE A 543 29.03 -23.85 23.59
C PHE A 543 30.11 -24.52 22.72
N SER A 544 31.04 -23.76 22.13
CA SER A 544 32.08 -24.28 21.24
C SER A 544 33.43 -24.48 21.97
N PRO A 545 34.19 -25.56 21.68
CA PRO A 545 33.80 -26.73 20.88
C PRO A 545 32.70 -27.54 21.59
N ARG A 546 31.80 -28.14 20.82
CA ARG A 546 30.65 -28.89 21.36
C ARG A 546 31.04 -30.35 21.61
N GLU A 547 30.91 -30.77 22.87
CA GLU A 547 31.08 -32.17 23.30
C GLU A 547 29.72 -32.89 23.49
N TRP A 548 28.64 -32.12 23.70
CA TRP A 548 27.31 -32.64 23.99
C TRP A 548 26.27 -32.03 23.04
N PRO A 549 25.22 -32.79 22.68
CA PRO A 549 24.06 -32.24 21.98
C PRO A 549 23.38 -31.13 22.79
N LEU A 550 22.69 -30.24 22.09
CA LEU A 550 22.00 -29.10 22.70
C LEU A 550 20.48 -29.37 22.83
N CYS A 551 19.90 -28.91 23.93
CA CYS A 551 18.45 -28.75 24.08
C CYS A 551 18.11 -27.27 23.97
N LEU A 552 17.30 -26.89 22.99
CA LEU A 552 16.97 -25.50 22.68
C LEU A 552 15.47 -25.24 22.85
N LEU A 553 15.13 -24.10 23.44
CA LEU A 553 13.79 -23.54 23.47
C LEU A 553 13.82 -22.14 22.85
N GLY A 554 12.93 -21.88 21.89
CA GLY A 554 12.63 -20.54 21.41
C GLY A 554 11.17 -20.21 21.65
N ARG A 555 10.90 -19.08 22.30
CA ARG A 555 9.54 -18.56 22.54
C ARG A 555 9.41 -17.20 21.89
N ILE A 556 8.49 -17.10 20.93
CA ILE A 556 8.27 -15.92 20.10
C ILE A 556 6.86 -15.36 20.35
N ASN A 557 6.81 -14.14 20.89
CA ASN A 557 5.60 -13.34 21.02
C ASN A 557 5.52 -12.35 19.86
N ALA A 558 4.92 -12.80 18.77
CA ALA A 558 4.98 -12.12 17.49
C ALA A 558 3.92 -11.01 17.35
N GLY A 559 2.91 -11.00 18.24
CA GLY A 559 1.76 -10.08 18.22
C GLY A 559 0.82 -10.27 17.04
N ARG A 560 -0.39 -9.70 17.08
CA ARG A 560 -1.34 -9.81 15.96
C ARG A 560 -0.99 -8.88 14.79
N LEU A 561 -1.19 -9.37 13.57
CA LEU A 561 -1.12 -8.53 12.37
C LEU A 561 -2.41 -7.70 12.22
N PRO A 562 -2.33 -6.49 11.62
CA PRO A 562 -3.52 -5.76 11.21
C PRO A 562 -4.33 -6.55 10.18
N GLU A 563 -5.65 -6.40 10.20
CA GLU A 563 -6.53 -6.93 9.14
C GLU A 563 -6.08 -6.42 7.76
N GLY A 564 -6.15 -7.30 6.75
CA GLY A 564 -5.74 -6.99 5.38
C GLY A 564 -4.22 -6.92 5.15
N SER A 565 -3.40 -7.41 6.09
CA SER A 565 -1.96 -7.50 5.89
C SER A 565 -1.61 -8.39 4.69
N TRP A 566 -0.76 -7.92 3.78
CA TRP A 566 -0.30 -8.73 2.64
C TRP A 566 0.45 -10.00 3.07
N LEU A 567 1.00 -10.03 4.30
CA LEU A 567 1.68 -11.21 4.84
C LEU A 567 0.73 -12.40 5.03
N THR A 568 -0.55 -12.15 5.31
CA THR A 568 -1.56 -13.21 5.48
C THR A 568 -2.20 -13.63 4.16
N ASP A 569 -1.94 -12.91 3.07
CA ASP A 569 -2.38 -13.34 1.74
C ASP A 569 -1.54 -14.56 1.30
N PRO A 570 -2.16 -15.72 1.01
CA PRO A 570 -1.45 -16.93 0.65
C PRO A 570 -0.61 -16.80 -0.63
N GLU A 571 -1.05 -15.99 -1.60
CA GLU A 571 -0.41 -15.83 -2.91
C GLU A 571 0.73 -14.81 -2.84
N ILE A 572 0.62 -13.81 -1.97
CA ILE A 572 1.58 -12.69 -1.93
C ILE A 572 2.63 -12.87 -0.82
N GLY A 573 2.18 -13.23 0.38
CA GLY A 573 3.00 -13.25 1.60
C GLY A 573 3.23 -14.65 2.16
N GLY A 574 2.31 -15.59 1.95
CA GLY A 574 2.50 -17.00 2.32
C GLY A 574 2.48 -17.28 3.82
N GLY A 575 2.08 -16.31 4.63
CA GLY A 575 1.98 -16.45 6.08
C GLY A 575 3.29 -16.20 6.84
N ARG A 576 3.19 -16.19 8.17
CA ARG A 576 4.31 -15.89 9.07
C ARG A 576 5.27 -17.06 9.26
N ILE A 577 4.89 -18.27 8.86
CA ILE A 577 5.81 -19.41 8.89
C ILE A 577 6.97 -19.15 7.92
N LEU A 578 6.65 -18.92 6.64
CA LEU A 578 7.62 -18.53 5.65
C LEU A 578 8.24 -17.16 5.98
N GLY A 579 7.40 -16.18 6.33
CA GLY A 579 7.83 -14.80 6.53
C GLY A 579 8.64 -14.51 7.81
N GLU A 580 8.54 -15.31 8.86
CA GLU A 580 9.14 -14.99 10.16
C GLU A 580 9.73 -16.22 10.88
N VAL A 581 9.06 -17.37 10.84
CA VAL A 581 9.56 -18.60 11.50
C VAL A 581 10.88 -19.09 10.90
N CYS A 582 11.12 -18.81 9.61
CA CYS A 582 12.38 -19.10 8.94
C CYS A 582 13.61 -18.59 9.71
N HIS A 583 13.50 -17.44 10.38
CA HIS A 583 14.58 -16.89 11.17
C HIS A 583 14.98 -17.75 12.37
N PHE A 584 14.01 -18.42 13.00
CA PHE A 584 14.25 -19.21 14.21
C PHE A 584 14.76 -20.60 13.84
N VAL A 585 14.21 -21.19 12.78
CA VAL A 585 14.74 -22.42 12.17
C VAL A 585 16.21 -22.22 11.81
N ASP A 586 16.51 -21.10 11.15
CA ASP A 586 17.87 -20.75 10.77
C ASP A 586 18.81 -20.55 11.97
N LEU A 587 18.33 -19.90 13.02
CA LEU A 587 19.12 -19.67 14.24
C LEU A 587 19.45 -20.96 14.98
N PHE A 588 18.49 -21.89 15.08
CA PHE A 588 18.74 -23.22 15.65
C PHE A 588 19.72 -24.03 14.81
N HIS A 589 19.61 -23.95 13.48
CA HIS A 589 20.60 -24.54 12.58
C HIS A 589 22.00 -23.94 12.82
N GLU A 590 22.13 -22.62 12.98
CA GLU A 590 23.41 -21.96 13.26
C GLU A 590 24.03 -22.41 14.59
N TRP A 591 23.24 -22.46 15.67
CA TRP A 591 23.73 -22.85 17.00
C TRP A 591 24.08 -24.33 17.10
N THR A 592 23.31 -25.19 16.42
CA THR A 592 23.58 -26.63 16.37
C THR A 592 24.59 -27.00 15.28
N GLY A 593 24.92 -26.14 14.32
CA GLY A 593 25.80 -26.46 13.21
C GLY A 593 25.50 -27.80 12.52
N SER A 594 24.24 -28.24 12.56
CA SER A 594 23.80 -29.58 12.18
C SER A 594 22.48 -29.48 11.43
N SER A 595 22.26 -30.40 10.49
CA SER A 595 21.03 -30.42 9.70
C SER A 595 19.87 -31.05 10.49
N VAL A 596 18.66 -30.55 10.27
CA VAL A 596 17.43 -31.15 10.80
C VAL A 596 17.23 -32.55 10.23
N SER A 597 16.86 -33.51 11.07
CA SER A 597 16.59 -34.91 10.75
C SER A 597 15.18 -35.36 11.11
N ALA A 598 14.47 -34.63 11.98
CA ALA A 598 13.10 -34.92 12.37
C ALA A 598 12.32 -33.62 12.59
N LEU A 599 11.03 -33.63 12.25
CA LEU A 599 10.13 -32.48 12.35
C LEU A 599 8.75 -32.93 12.85
N SER A 600 8.20 -32.21 13.83
CA SER A 600 6.80 -32.30 14.24
C SER A 600 6.23 -30.90 14.46
N VAL A 601 5.00 -30.67 14.01
CA VAL A 601 4.35 -29.36 14.06
C VAL A 601 2.93 -29.52 14.58
N GLN A 602 2.53 -28.62 15.48
CA GLN A 602 1.15 -28.52 15.97
C GLN A 602 0.69 -27.06 15.90
N GLY A 603 -0.51 -26.83 15.39
CA GLY A 603 -1.15 -25.50 15.37
C GLY A 603 -2.25 -25.39 16.42
N LEU A 604 -2.41 -24.20 16.98
CA LEU A 604 -3.47 -23.90 17.94
C LEU A 604 -4.82 -23.75 17.22
N GLY A 605 -5.84 -24.49 17.67
CA GLY A 605 -7.21 -24.43 17.13
C GLY A 605 -7.56 -25.57 16.18
N SER A 606 -8.66 -25.41 15.45
CA SER A 606 -9.16 -26.38 14.45
C SER A 606 -8.29 -26.36 13.18
N PRO A 607 -8.23 -27.45 12.39
CA PRO A 607 -7.64 -27.43 11.05
C PRO A 607 -8.24 -26.39 10.10
N THR A 608 -9.44 -25.88 10.37
CA THR A 608 -10.12 -24.87 9.54
C THR A 608 -9.80 -23.42 9.91
N ASP A 609 -9.11 -23.19 11.03
CA ASP A 609 -8.93 -21.85 11.60
C ASP A 609 -7.74 -21.10 10.98
N PHE A 610 -7.67 -20.99 9.65
CA PHE A 610 -6.65 -20.21 8.96
C PHE A 610 -7.07 -18.72 8.82
N PRO A 611 -6.15 -17.75 8.96
CA PRO A 611 -4.71 -17.91 9.19
C PRO A 611 -4.30 -18.15 10.66
N HIS A 612 -5.22 -18.03 11.62
CA HIS A 612 -4.93 -18.06 13.06
C HIS A 612 -4.10 -19.29 13.50
N ARG A 613 -4.42 -20.48 12.99
CA ARG A 613 -3.69 -21.75 13.22
C ARG A 613 -2.23 -21.65 12.80
N SER A 614 -1.96 -21.00 11.66
CA SER A 614 -0.60 -20.80 11.12
C SER A 614 0.20 -19.70 11.81
N GLU A 615 -0.45 -18.90 12.65
CA GLU A 615 0.19 -17.83 13.44
C GLU A 615 0.41 -18.24 14.90
N ASN A 616 -0.02 -19.43 15.30
CA ASN A 616 0.10 -19.97 16.65
C ASN A 616 0.51 -21.44 16.59
N ILE A 617 1.81 -21.69 16.52
CA ILE A 617 2.36 -23.03 16.29
C ILE A 617 3.40 -23.43 17.35
N GLN A 618 3.51 -24.73 17.54
CA GLN A 618 4.60 -25.38 18.24
C GLN A 618 5.35 -26.27 17.24
N VAL A 619 6.66 -26.11 17.16
CA VAL A 619 7.53 -26.89 16.26
C VAL A 619 8.57 -27.62 17.10
N LEU A 620 8.69 -28.92 16.92
CA LEU A 620 9.77 -29.74 17.46
C LEU A 620 10.70 -30.14 16.32
N LEU A 621 11.99 -29.83 16.47
CA LEU A 621 13.05 -30.17 15.53
C LEU A 621 14.05 -31.12 16.19
N GLY A 622 14.38 -32.21 15.51
CA GLY A 622 15.53 -33.07 15.83
C GLY A 622 16.66 -32.81 14.83
N PHE A 623 17.91 -32.82 15.31
CA PHE A 623 19.11 -32.59 14.51
C PHE A 623 19.96 -33.86 14.40
N ARG A 624 20.77 -33.97 13.34
CA ARG A 624 21.62 -35.17 13.10
C ARG A 624 22.70 -35.39 14.16
N ASP A 625 23.08 -34.36 14.90
CA ASP A 625 24.06 -34.46 16.00
C ASP A 625 23.41 -34.89 17.33
N GLY A 626 22.09 -35.17 17.32
CA GLY A 626 21.31 -35.51 18.51
C GLY A 626 20.71 -34.31 19.23
N SER A 627 20.97 -33.08 18.79
CA SER A 627 20.37 -31.89 19.39
C SER A 627 18.86 -31.84 19.12
N GLN A 628 18.12 -31.15 19.98
CA GLN A 628 16.67 -30.97 19.84
C GLN A 628 16.28 -29.52 20.10
N ALA A 629 15.34 -28.99 19.32
CA ALA A 629 14.80 -27.65 19.51
C ALA A 629 13.28 -27.64 19.57
N VAL A 630 12.72 -26.87 20.50
CA VAL A 630 11.29 -26.53 20.56
C VAL A 630 11.13 -25.06 20.23
N LEU A 631 10.28 -24.76 19.25
CA LEU A 631 9.82 -23.41 18.95
C LEU A 631 8.36 -23.26 19.37
N ILE A 632 8.08 -22.29 20.22
CA ILE A 632 6.73 -21.82 20.52
C ILE A 632 6.57 -20.46 19.84
N TYR A 633 5.67 -20.39 18.87
CA TYR A 633 5.40 -19.17 18.12
C TYR A 633 3.94 -18.78 18.31
N SER A 634 3.67 -17.54 18.75
CA SER A 634 2.30 -17.08 18.98
C SER A 634 2.09 -15.61 18.62
N SER A 635 0.97 -15.32 17.98
CA SER A 635 0.45 -13.95 17.76
C SER A 635 -0.35 -13.41 18.94
N GLU A 636 -0.67 -14.26 19.92
CA GLU A 636 -1.66 -13.98 20.99
C GLU A 636 -1.04 -13.48 22.29
N GLY A 637 0.30 -13.39 22.35
CA GLY A 637 0.98 -12.92 23.55
C GLY A 637 0.76 -11.42 23.83
N GLY A 638 0.75 -11.06 25.11
CA GLY A 638 0.62 -9.67 25.55
C GLY A 638 1.81 -8.81 25.12
N SER A 639 1.56 -7.58 24.68
CA SER A 639 2.60 -6.68 24.13
C SER A 639 3.63 -6.18 25.16
N SER A 640 3.42 -6.43 26.46
CA SER A 640 4.38 -6.13 27.53
C SER A 640 5.50 -7.17 27.65
N LEU A 641 5.30 -8.37 27.11
CA LEU A 641 6.31 -9.42 27.09
C LEU A 641 7.24 -9.21 25.89
N GLY A 642 8.56 -9.38 26.11
CA GLY A 642 9.57 -9.30 25.06
C GLY A 642 9.25 -10.20 23.86
N LYS A 643 9.72 -9.82 22.67
CA LYS A 643 9.35 -10.52 21.43
C LYS A 643 9.99 -11.91 21.37
N GLU A 644 11.30 -12.01 21.58
CA GLU A 644 12.06 -13.24 21.35
C GLU A 644 12.77 -13.68 22.65
N TRP A 645 12.61 -14.93 23.04
CA TRP A 645 13.27 -15.52 24.21
C TRP A 645 13.84 -16.87 23.83
N TYR A 646 15.08 -17.15 24.21
CA TYR A 646 15.73 -18.42 23.93
C TYR A 646 16.42 -18.99 25.17
N GLU A 647 16.32 -20.29 25.35
CA GLU A 647 17.05 -21.06 26.36
C GLU A 647 17.81 -22.19 25.67
N VAL A 648 19.08 -22.39 26.05
CA VAL A 648 19.94 -23.41 25.46
C VAL A 648 20.68 -24.14 26.57
N HIS A 649 20.63 -25.46 26.56
CA HIS A 649 21.27 -26.32 27.56
C HIS A 649 22.16 -27.37 26.89
N GLY A 650 23.32 -27.66 27.50
CA GLY A 650 24.22 -28.73 27.08
C GLY A 650 25.50 -28.76 27.89
N GLY A 651 26.03 -29.95 28.20
CA GLY A 651 27.34 -30.11 28.84
C GLY A 651 27.51 -29.36 30.18
N ASN A 652 26.49 -29.39 31.05
CA ASN A 652 26.45 -28.65 32.32
C ASN A 652 26.57 -27.11 32.16
N ARG A 653 26.15 -26.59 31.01
CA ARG A 653 26.02 -25.16 30.73
C ARG A 653 24.57 -24.86 30.32
N SER A 654 24.11 -23.67 30.72
CA SER A 654 22.83 -23.13 30.28
C SER A 654 23.02 -21.69 29.82
N ALA A 655 22.30 -21.26 28.80
CA ALA A 655 22.28 -19.88 28.34
C ALA A 655 20.85 -19.40 28.13
N VAL A 656 20.57 -18.16 28.49
CA VAL A 656 19.28 -17.50 28.26
C VAL A 656 19.52 -16.21 27.47
N LEU A 657 18.95 -16.11 26.28
CA LEU A 657 19.00 -14.93 25.42
C LEU A 657 17.62 -14.28 25.40
N ASP A 658 17.51 -13.08 25.95
CA ASP A 658 16.26 -12.30 25.99
C ASP A 658 16.34 -11.13 25.01
N ASP A 659 15.55 -11.25 23.95
CA ASP A 659 15.26 -10.26 22.91
C ASP A 659 16.50 -9.55 22.33
N PHE A 660 17.64 -10.24 22.27
CA PHE A 660 18.94 -9.66 21.87
C PHE A 660 19.33 -8.41 22.68
N ARG A 661 18.86 -8.32 23.93
CA ARG A 661 19.20 -7.27 24.89
C ARG A 661 20.07 -7.82 26.01
N THR A 662 19.78 -9.04 26.47
CA THR A 662 20.56 -9.67 27.53
C THR A 662 20.90 -11.10 27.19
N LEU A 663 22.09 -11.54 27.60
CA LEU A 663 22.54 -12.93 27.55
C LEU A 663 23.01 -13.33 28.95
N ASP A 664 22.34 -14.30 29.54
CA ASP A 664 22.72 -14.92 30.81
C ASP A 664 23.40 -16.27 30.52
N LEU A 665 24.59 -16.49 31.08
CA LEU A 665 25.38 -17.71 30.92
C LEU A 665 25.59 -18.36 32.28
N TYR A 666 25.32 -19.65 32.37
CA TYR A 666 25.38 -20.44 33.60
C TYR A 666 26.30 -21.65 33.41
N GLN A 667 27.17 -21.89 34.38
CA GLN A 667 28.01 -23.10 34.44
C GLN A 667 28.33 -23.45 35.89
N GLY A 668 27.80 -24.57 36.40
CA GLY A 668 27.90 -24.92 37.81
C GLY A 668 27.31 -23.83 38.71
N THR A 669 28.12 -23.23 39.59
CA THR A 669 27.73 -22.09 40.45
C THR A 669 28.03 -20.72 39.84
N ARG A 670 28.65 -20.65 38.66
CA ARG A 670 29.01 -19.39 38.00
C ARG A 670 27.84 -18.89 37.15
N HIS A 671 27.59 -17.58 37.24
CA HIS A 671 26.62 -16.85 36.44
C HIS A 671 27.27 -15.58 35.88
N GLU A 672 27.22 -15.41 34.56
CA GLU A 672 27.63 -14.19 33.86
C GLU A 672 26.40 -13.60 33.15
N ARG A 673 26.16 -12.31 33.34
CA ARG A 673 25.11 -11.57 32.65
C ARG A 673 25.71 -10.49 31.78
N ILE A 674 25.41 -10.54 30.49
CA ILE A 674 25.82 -9.55 29.50
C ILE A 674 24.57 -8.75 29.11
N ARG A 675 24.70 -7.42 29.07
CA ARG A 675 23.62 -6.51 28.66
C ARG A 675 24.10 -5.58 27.57
N GLU A 676 23.35 -5.53 26.48
CA GLU A 676 23.53 -4.56 25.41
C GLU A 676 22.77 -3.27 25.70
N ARG A 677 23.33 -2.14 25.30
CA ARG A 677 22.67 -0.82 25.44
C ARG A 677 21.49 -0.67 24.48
N HIS A 678 21.59 -1.31 23.31
CA HIS A 678 20.59 -1.28 22.26
C HIS A 678 20.36 -2.71 21.76
N GLN A 679 19.14 -2.98 21.33
CA GLN A 679 18.83 -4.26 20.69
C GLN A 679 19.54 -4.33 19.34
N ASP A 680 20.46 -5.27 19.18
CA ASP A 680 21.12 -5.55 17.91
C ASP A 680 20.81 -6.98 17.45
N LYS A 681 20.07 -7.08 16.35
CA LYS A 681 19.69 -8.36 15.73
C LYS A 681 20.63 -8.76 14.58
N GLY A 682 21.73 -8.05 14.35
CA GLY A 682 22.79 -8.46 13.41
C GLY A 682 22.71 -7.92 11.99
N HIS A 683 21.73 -7.07 11.64
CA HIS A 683 21.59 -6.54 10.26
C HIS A 683 22.86 -5.84 9.75
N THR A 684 23.60 -5.14 10.62
CA THR A 684 24.83 -4.44 10.21
C THR A 684 25.92 -5.45 9.85
N GLY A 685 26.19 -6.41 10.75
CA GLY A 685 27.23 -7.43 10.51
C GLY A 685 26.90 -8.35 9.33
N GLU A 686 25.61 -8.60 9.09
CA GLU A 686 25.15 -9.35 7.92
C GLU A 686 25.48 -8.65 6.61
N LEU A 687 25.14 -7.36 6.49
CA LEU A 687 25.42 -6.57 5.31
C LEU A 687 26.94 -6.39 5.10
N GLU A 688 27.68 -6.14 6.18
CA GLU A 688 29.14 -6.02 6.14
C GLU A 688 29.81 -7.30 5.64
N ASP A 689 29.35 -8.47 6.09
CA ASP A 689 29.88 -9.75 5.63
C ASP A 689 29.55 -10.00 4.15
N PHE A 690 28.32 -9.70 3.70
CA PHE A 690 27.96 -9.80 2.28
C PHE A 690 28.91 -8.95 1.42
N PHE A 691 29.02 -7.65 1.69
CA PHE A 691 29.84 -6.77 0.86
C PHE A 691 31.33 -7.07 0.97
N SER A 692 31.86 -7.36 2.16
CA SER A 692 33.28 -7.74 2.31
C SER A 692 33.60 -9.05 1.60
N SER A 693 32.70 -10.04 1.62
CA SER A 693 32.90 -11.31 0.92
C SER A 693 33.08 -11.13 -0.59
N LEU A 694 32.25 -10.25 -1.19
CA LEU A 694 32.36 -9.89 -2.61
C LEU A 694 33.65 -9.15 -2.93
N LYS A 695 34.08 -8.22 -2.06
CA LYS A 695 35.34 -7.51 -2.24
C LYS A 695 36.54 -8.43 -2.15
N GLU A 696 36.52 -9.38 -1.23
CA GLU A 696 37.63 -10.29 -0.96
C GLU A 696 37.66 -11.51 -1.88
N GLY A 697 36.57 -11.76 -2.63
CA GLY A 697 36.44 -12.95 -3.47
C GLY A 697 36.29 -14.25 -2.65
N ARG A 698 35.74 -14.16 -1.45
CA ARG A 698 35.45 -15.30 -0.56
C ARG A 698 33.95 -15.56 -0.49
N SER A 699 33.57 -16.73 0.01
CA SER A 699 32.18 -16.98 0.40
C SER A 699 31.81 -16.16 1.65
N PRO A 700 30.57 -15.65 1.74
CA PRO A 700 30.05 -15.08 2.98
C PRO A 700 30.03 -16.13 4.10
N ARG A 701 30.05 -15.68 5.36
CA ARG A 701 29.94 -16.55 6.54
C ARG A 701 28.64 -17.35 6.52
N LEU A 702 27.57 -16.71 6.07
CA LEU A 702 26.29 -17.37 5.82
C LEU A 702 26.34 -18.02 4.43
N ASP A 703 26.69 -19.31 4.42
CA ASP A 703 26.69 -20.14 3.23
C ASP A 703 25.28 -20.33 2.65
N PHE A 704 25.17 -20.29 1.32
CA PHE A 704 23.89 -20.44 0.60
C PHE A 704 23.22 -21.78 0.89
N PHE A 705 23.96 -22.89 0.93
CA PHE A 705 23.37 -24.20 1.20
C PHE A 705 22.83 -24.30 2.63
N SER A 706 23.47 -23.61 3.59
CA SER A 706 22.90 -23.46 4.93
C SER A 706 21.57 -22.70 4.92
N CYS A 707 21.47 -21.59 4.18
CA CYS A 707 20.19 -20.85 4.01
C CYS A 707 19.11 -21.68 3.32
N LEU A 708 19.50 -22.43 2.29
CA LEU A 708 18.64 -23.30 1.52
C LEU A 708 18.05 -24.40 2.42
N ALA A 709 18.89 -25.03 3.25
CA ALA A 709 18.44 -26.03 4.23
C ALA A 709 17.43 -25.45 5.23
N SER A 710 17.71 -24.27 5.80
CA SER A 710 16.78 -23.59 6.72
C SER A 710 15.44 -23.27 6.04
N SER A 711 15.50 -22.85 4.76
CA SER A 711 14.32 -22.49 3.97
C SER A 711 13.49 -23.71 3.56
N LYS A 712 14.14 -24.85 3.23
CA LYS A 712 13.46 -26.14 2.97
C LYS A 712 12.70 -26.63 4.20
N VAL A 713 13.35 -26.65 5.37
CA VAL A 713 12.68 -27.02 6.64
C VAL A 713 11.49 -26.10 6.92
N THR A 714 11.60 -24.80 6.61
CA THR A 714 10.49 -23.86 6.80
C THR A 714 9.29 -24.18 5.89
N CYS A 715 9.55 -24.52 4.62
CA CYS A 715 8.50 -24.97 3.70
C CYS A 715 7.86 -26.29 4.16
N GLU A 716 8.66 -27.20 4.72
CA GLU A 716 8.18 -28.44 5.31
C GLU A 716 7.31 -28.20 6.56
N ILE A 717 7.65 -27.23 7.42
CA ILE A 717 6.80 -26.82 8.55
C ILE A 717 5.42 -26.38 8.06
N GLN A 718 5.39 -25.49 7.06
CA GLN A 718 4.15 -25.00 6.47
C GLN A 718 3.33 -26.14 5.86
N SER A 719 4.00 -27.05 5.14
CA SER A 719 3.36 -28.21 4.50
C SER A 719 2.82 -29.22 5.52
N ALA A 720 3.57 -29.49 6.58
CA ALA A 720 3.17 -30.40 7.65
C ALA A 720 1.94 -29.88 8.41
N LEU A 721 1.86 -28.56 8.64
CA LEU A 721 0.70 -27.95 9.29
C LEU A 721 -0.59 -28.06 8.45
N ASN A 722 -0.45 -28.07 7.12
CA ASN A 722 -1.57 -28.13 6.18
C ASN A 722 -2.08 -29.55 5.92
N LYS A 723 -1.36 -30.60 6.38
CA LYS A 723 -1.85 -31.99 6.23
C LYS A 723 -3.01 -32.23 7.21
N PRO A 724 -4.16 -32.76 6.74
CA PRO A 724 -5.20 -33.20 7.65
C PRO A 724 -4.64 -34.28 8.59
N LEU A 725 -5.04 -34.24 9.87
CA LEU A 725 -4.75 -35.31 10.80
C LEU A 725 -5.41 -36.58 10.25
N GLY A 726 -4.58 -37.54 9.80
CA GLY A 726 -5.02 -38.80 9.21
C GLY A 726 -5.62 -39.76 10.22
#